data_AF-A0AAV9A6Q1-F1
#
_entry.id   AF-A0AAV9A6Q1-F1
#
_cell.length_a   1.000
_cell.length_b   1.000
_cell.length_c   1.000
_cell.angle_alpha   90.00
_cell.angle_beta   90.00
_cell.angle_gamma   90.00
#
_symmetry.space_group_name_H-M   'P 1'
#
loop_
_entity.id
_entity.type
_entity.pdbx_description
1 polymer ?
#
loop_
_entity_poly.entity_id
_entity_poly.type
_entity_poly.pdbx_seq_one_letter_code
_entity_poly.pdbx_strand_id
1 'polypeptide(L)'
;MTVTPRINISDGGDLVVDGKPVVTGVPDNIVLTPGSGVGLVAGAFIGASFEDSKSLHVFPLGTLQDLRFMCCFRFKLWWMTQRMGTNGRDVPLETQFMLIETKDPSNSTSDDSITYTVLLPLLEGPFRASLQGNDKDQLELCLESGDNSIQTDRAHYLVYIHAGPDPFDVINQAIKAVEKHMQTFVHREKKKLPAFVDWFGWCTWDAFYTDVTAEGVDAGLKSLSEGGTPPKFLIIDDGWQQIGSVAKDSSSSDCIVQEGAQFANRLTGIKENAKFQEPGLKRVVDSAKRDHAVKYVYVWHALAGYWGGVKPAEPGMEHYESALAYPVQSPGVMGNQPDIVMDSLAVHGLGLIHPRRVLAFYDELHAYIASCGVDGVKVDVQNIIETLGAGHGGRVELTRSYHRALEASVARNFDDNGCISCMCHNTDGLYSARQTAVVRASDDFYPKDPASHTIHVSSVAYNSLFLGEFMLTDWDMFHSLHPAAEYHGAARAIGGCPIYVSDKPGHHNFDLLKKLVLPDGSVLRAQLPGRPTPDCLFSDPARDGVSLLKVWNLNKCAGVVGAFNCQGAGWCKVAKKTRIHDASPGTLTGSVGARDVDAIDRIAGLGWNGEVVVYCYRSGEVVRLPKEATLPVTLKVLEYELFHICPIKVSSCARFDNAMCLIDFVGLGVYELVVLMQEIAPEVFFAPIGLLDMFNSGGAVEEFEARAAPSDEREVFDGEVGTNAGGKPVAVVGLKVRGCGRFGAYVSRRPIKCMVDLLETAVEYEADTGLLTLTLPVPEEEMYKWAIEIQMGYFEELKVHTKSSRRSSGATSPSSGTATSDGERSSSVDDASPKSMEKLCHPMEKVVMEAQEKGSLVHRIDRLEKNVLRMEEEKRRVHGEEEHHHLNGKKKSPHGKKGLKSLVKSCVKATHLSKT
;
A
#
# COMPACT_ATOMS: atom_id res chain seq x y z
N MET A 1 45.99 2.12 16.60
CA MET A 1 44.99 3.10 16.14
C MET A 1 43.72 2.83 16.91
N THR A 2 43.16 3.84 17.56
CA THR A 2 41.82 3.76 18.17
C THR A 2 40.80 3.85 17.04
N VAL A 3 39.86 2.91 16.96
CA VAL A 3 38.76 2.98 16.00
C VAL A 3 37.67 3.83 16.63
N THR A 4 37.48 5.06 16.14
CA THR A 4 36.39 5.93 16.58
C THR A 4 35.04 5.27 16.23
N PRO A 5 34.09 5.16 17.18
CA PRO A 5 32.77 4.60 16.88
C PRO A 5 32.03 5.41 15.82
N ARG A 6 31.41 4.72 14.85
CA ARG A 6 30.63 5.32 13.74
C ARG A 6 29.56 6.29 14.23
N ILE A 7 28.96 5.96 15.38
CA ILE A 7 27.98 6.77 16.11
C ILE A 7 28.56 7.06 17.50
N ASN A 8 28.68 8.33 17.86
CA ASN A 8 29.22 8.77 19.15
C ASN A 8 28.57 10.09 19.61
N ILE A 9 28.72 10.46 20.88
CA ILE A 9 28.55 11.84 21.34
C ILE A 9 29.94 12.46 21.40
N SER A 10 30.11 13.64 20.81
CA SER A 10 31.39 14.35 20.71
C SER A 10 31.74 15.13 21.99
N ASP A 11 33.00 15.54 22.15
CA ASP A 11 33.45 16.42 23.24
C ASP A 11 32.72 17.78 23.28
N GLY A 12 32.05 18.17 22.18
CA GLY A 12 31.22 19.38 22.09
C GLY A 12 29.76 19.18 22.53
N GLY A 13 29.36 17.94 22.86
CA GLY A 13 27.98 17.59 23.20
C GLY A 13 27.07 17.34 21.98
N ASP A 14 27.61 16.97 20.82
CA ASP A 14 26.80 16.68 19.63
C ASP A 14 26.72 15.16 19.37
N LEU A 15 25.54 14.65 19.02
CA LEU A 15 25.36 13.28 18.50
C LEU A 15 25.85 13.23 17.06
N VAL A 16 26.94 12.52 16.84
CA VAL A 16 27.70 12.46 15.59
C VAL A 16 27.58 11.09 14.94
N VAL A 17 27.33 11.08 13.63
CA VAL A 17 27.29 9.90 12.75
C VAL A 17 28.26 10.13 11.58
N ASP A 18 29.21 9.22 11.35
CA ASP A 18 30.25 9.36 10.30
C ASP A 18 31.03 10.68 10.35
N GLY A 19 31.23 11.24 11.56
CA GLY A 19 31.89 12.53 11.76
C GLY A 19 31.01 13.76 11.51
N LYS A 20 29.73 13.57 11.15
CA LYS A 20 28.75 14.63 10.87
C LYS A 20 27.76 14.73 12.05
N PRO A 21 27.48 15.92 12.61
CA PRO A 21 26.47 16.07 13.66
C PRO A 21 25.06 15.84 13.09
N VAL A 22 24.25 15.05 13.79
CA VAL A 22 22.84 14.75 13.45
C VAL A 22 21.88 15.38 14.45
N VAL A 23 22.27 15.48 15.73
CA VAL A 23 21.57 16.25 16.77
C VAL A 23 22.61 17.02 17.57
N THR A 24 22.45 18.33 17.74
CA THR A 24 23.43 19.19 18.42
C THR A 24 22.98 19.60 19.83
N GLY A 25 23.93 19.87 20.72
CA GLY A 25 23.62 20.28 22.11
C GLY A 25 22.83 19.22 22.90
N VAL A 26 23.26 17.97 22.80
CA VAL A 26 22.78 16.81 23.54
C VAL A 26 23.05 16.98 25.04
N PRO A 27 22.03 16.88 25.92
CA PRO A 27 22.23 17.03 27.36
C PRO A 27 23.11 15.94 28.01
N ASP A 28 23.88 16.32 29.04
CA ASP A 28 24.79 15.44 29.80
C ASP A 28 24.12 14.19 30.43
N ASN A 29 22.79 14.20 30.62
CA ASN A 29 22.04 13.08 31.16
C ASN A 29 21.62 12.04 30.09
N ILE A 30 21.95 12.26 28.82
CA ILE A 30 21.78 11.31 27.72
C ILE A 30 22.98 10.35 27.67
N VAL A 31 22.70 9.04 27.58
CA VAL A 31 23.73 7.99 27.57
C VAL A 31 23.68 7.22 26.26
N LEU A 32 24.81 7.13 25.56
CA LEU A 32 24.95 6.32 24.35
C LEU A 32 25.62 4.97 24.66
N THR A 33 24.91 3.88 24.43
CA THR A 33 25.40 2.50 24.66
C THR A 33 25.62 1.78 23.32
N PRO A 34 26.83 1.26 23.00
CA PRO A 34 27.07 0.55 21.75
C PRO A 34 26.20 -0.72 21.58
N GLY A 35 25.67 -0.94 20.38
CA GLY A 35 24.87 -2.12 20.06
C GLY A 35 25.70 -3.39 19.86
N SER A 36 25.20 -4.53 20.33
CA SER A 36 25.88 -5.84 20.30
C SER A 36 25.81 -6.53 18.93
N GLY A 37 26.18 -5.82 17.87
CA GLY A 37 26.30 -6.33 16.50
C GLY A 37 27.52 -7.25 16.29
N VAL A 38 27.54 -7.98 15.18
CA VAL A 38 28.72 -8.73 14.70
C VAL A 38 29.08 -8.19 13.33
N GLY A 39 30.18 -7.44 13.24
CA GLY A 39 30.62 -6.75 12.02
C GLY A 39 31.10 -5.33 12.31
N LEU A 40 31.68 -4.68 11.30
CA LEU A 40 32.28 -3.33 11.40
C LEU A 40 31.26 -2.17 11.43
N VAL A 41 29.95 -2.47 11.50
CA VAL A 41 28.86 -1.47 11.43
C VAL A 41 28.03 -1.52 12.73
N ALA A 42 28.52 -0.84 13.76
CA ALA A 42 27.82 -0.75 15.04
C ALA A 42 26.73 0.35 15.00
N GLY A 43 25.47 -0.05 15.23
CA GLY A 43 24.46 0.87 15.75
C GLY A 43 24.64 1.09 17.26
N ALA A 44 23.83 1.96 17.84
CA ALA A 44 23.88 2.30 19.26
C ALA A 44 22.47 2.46 19.84
N PHE A 45 22.38 2.45 21.17
CA PHE A 45 21.18 2.75 21.93
C PHE A 45 21.35 4.06 22.67
N ILE A 46 20.32 4.89 22.65
CA ILE A 46 20.21 6.13 23.41
C ILE A 46 19.35 5.85 24.65
N GLY A 47 19.85 6.20 25.83
CA GLY A 47 19.14 6.18 27.10
C GLY A 47 19.22 7.54 27.81
N ALA A 48 18.54 7.68 28.95
CA ALA A 48 18.55 8.88 29.77
C ALA A 48 18.30 8.59 31.26
N SER A 49 18.76 9.48 32.13
CA SER A 49 18.40 9.53 33.56
C SER A 49 17.72 10.84 33.93
N PHE A 50 16.84 10.80 34.94
CA PHE A 50 15.96 11.89 35.35
C PHE A 50 16.10 12.16 36.86
N GLU A 51 15.77 13.38 37.31
CA GLU A 51 15.84 13.75 38.74
C GLU A 51 14.72 13.13 39.58
N ASP A 52 13.53 12.99 38.99
CA ASP A 52 12.33 12.40 39.61
C ASP A 52 12.00 11.04 39.00
N SER A 53 11.39 10.15 39.78
CA SER A 53 10.68 8.99 39.23
C SER A 53 9.28 9.39 38.76
N LYS A 54 8.93 9.09 37.49
CA LYS A 54 7.62 9.43 36.89
C LYS A 54 7.12 8.34 35.95
N SER A 55 5.79 8.30 35.73
CA SER A 55 5.10 7.45 34.74
C SER A 55 5.14 8.01 33.32
N LEU A 56 5.46 9.30 33.18
CA LEU A 56 5.64 10.04 31.93
C LEU A 56 6.84 10.98 32.06
N HIS A 57 7.75 10.92 31.09
CA HIS A 57 8.83 11.91 30.90
C HIS A 57 8.76 12.48 29.48
N VAL A 58 9.02 13.77 29.33
CA VAL A 58 9.21 14.45 28.05
C VAL A 58 10.43 15.36 28.20
N PHE A 59 11.45 15.17 27.36
CA PHE A 59 12.74 15.85 27.49
C PHE A 59 13.47 15.95 26.14
N PRO A 60 14.29 16.98 25.91
CA PRO A 60 15.06 17.11 24.67
C PRO A 60 16.19 16.09 24.59
N LEU A 61 16.36 15.47 23.42
CA LEU A 61 17.57 14.78 23.00
C LEU A 61 18.64 15.79 22.51
N GLY A 62 18.19 16.95 22.03
CA GLY A 62 19.03 18.03 21.48
C GLY A 62 18.34 18.69 20.28
N THR A 63 19.06 19.51 19.53
CA THR A 63 18.55 20.29 18.40
C THR A 63 18.76 19.55 17.07
N LEU A 64 17.71 19.47 16.25
CA LEU A 64 17.77 18.94 14.87
C LEU A 64 17.50 20.10 13.92
N GLN A 65 18.46 20.48 13.08
CA GLN A 65 18.35 21.61 12.15
C GLN A 65 18.99 21.28 10.79
N ASP A 66 18.39 21.84 9.72
CA ASP A 66 18.83 21.75 8.32
C ASP A 66 19.16 20.34 7.76
N LEU A 67 18.60 19.28 8.36
CA LEU A 67 18.77 17.89 7.92
C LEU A 67 17.43 17.30 7.45
N ARG A 68 17.36 16.91 6.16
CA ARG A 68 16.16 16.29 5.57
C ARG A 68 15.83 14.99 6.29
N PHE A 69 14.61 14.90 6.82
CA PHE A 69 14.09 13.68 7.40
C PHE A 69 12.72 13.31 6.82
N MET A 70 12.40 12.03 6.95
CA MET A 70 11.07 11.46 6.76
C MET A 70 10.75 10.57 7.96
N CYS A 71 9.53 10.67 8.47
CA CYS A 71 9.10 9.90 9.64
C CYS A 71 7.65 9.41 9.53
N CYS A 72 7.36 8.32 10.24
CA CYS A 72 6.01 7.79 10.41
C CYS A 72 5.53 8.07 11.85
N PHE A 73 4.37 8.71 11.97
CA PHE A 73 3.82 9.16 13.24
C PHE A 73 2.33 8.84 13.36
N ARG A 74 1.84 8.60 14.58
CA ARG A 74 0.42 8.24 14.80
C ARG A 74 -0.48 9.47 14.77
N PHE A 75 -1.16 9.69 13.65
CA PHE A 75 -2.04 10.86 13.50
C PHE A 75 -3.39 10.71 14.21
N LYS A 76 -3.81 9.49 14.53
CA LYS A 76 -4.81 9.13 15.57
C LYS A 76 -4.36 7.83 16.25
N LEU A 77 -5.05 7.41 17.31
CA LEU A 77 -4.70 6.24 18.13
C LEU A 77 -4.32 5.00 17.30
N TRP A 78 -5.10 4.70 16.26
CA TRP A 78 -5.03 3.46 15.46
C TRP A 78 -3.95 3.43 14.38
N TRP A 79 -3.58 4.59 13.81
CA TRP A 79 -2.98 4.67 12.47
C TRP A 79 -1.82 5.67 12.36
N MET A 80 -0.88 5.36 11.46
CA MET A 80 0.25 6.21 11.08
C MET A 80 0.05 6.88 9.73
N THR A 81 0.74 8.00 9.54
CA THR A 81 0.92 8.68 8.25
C THR A 81 2.34 9.28 8.22
N GLN A 82 2.77 9.76 7.06
CA GLN A 82 4.12 10.27 6.84
C GLN A 82 4.24 11.79 7.04
N ARG A 83 5.42 12.21 7.53
CA ARG A 83 5.83 13.62 7.59
C ARG A 83 7.29 13.76 7.17
N MET A 84 7.54 14.69 6.26
CA MET A 84 8.86 15.18 5.89
C MET A 84 9.11 16.54 6.56
N GLY A 85 10.39 16.86 6.77
CA GLY A 85 10.82 18.13 7.35
C GLY A 85 12.34 18.29 7.31
N THR A 86 12.84 19.39 7.85
CA THR A 86 14.29 19.66 7.99
C THR A 86 14.72 20.05 9.40
N ASN A 87 13.77 20.36 10.30
CA ASN A 87 14.07 20.85 11.65
C ASN A 87 13.23 20.13 12.71
N GLY A 88 13.67 20.14 13.98
CA GLY A 88 12.97 19.49 15.08
C GLY A 88 11.50 19.92 15.21
N ARG A 89 11.15 21.19 14.93
CA ARG A 89 9.76 21.68 14.98
C ARG A 89 8.79 20.98 14.01
N ASP A 90 9.31 20.37 12.95
CA ASP A 90 8.52 19.65 11.94
C ASP A 90 8.09 18.26 12.40
N VAL A 91 8.81 17.67 13.36
CA VAL A 91 8.61 16.32 13.88
C VAL A 91 7.26 16.26 14.64
N PRO A 92 6.29 15.43 14.21
CA PRO A 92 5.01 15.34 14.89
C PRO A 92 5.10 14.62 16.24
N LEU A 93 4.11 14.88 17.09
CA LEU A 93 3.82 14.06 18.27
C LEU A 93 3.56 12.61 17.83
N GLU A 94 3.90 11.64 18.67
CA GLU A 94 3.72 10.20 18.40
C GLU A 94 4.53 9.69 17.18
N THR A 95 5.73 10.23 16.94
CA THR A 95 6.64 9.71 15.91
C THR A 95 7.31 8.41 16.38
N GLN A 96 7.15 7.33 15.61
CA GLN A 96 7.59 5.97 15.98
C GLN A 96 8.69 5.39 15.09
N PHE A 97 9.00 6.08 14.00
CA PHE A 97 10.05 5.73 13.05
C PHE A 97 10.51 7.00 12.36
N MET A 98 11.83 7.21 12.25
CA MET A 98 12.41 8.34 11.53
C MET A 98 13.65 7.89 10.75
N LEU A 99 13.77 8.36 9.52
CA LEU A 99 14.95 8.26 8.67
C LEU A 99 15.46 9.67 8.36
N ILE A 100 16.77 9.90 8.48
CA ILE A 100 17.45 11.18 8.23
C ILE A 100 18.46 10.99 7.09
N GLU A 101 18.49 11.92 6.13
CA GLU A 101 19.49 12.02 5.07
C GLU A 101 20.61 12.98 5.51
N THR A 102 21.87 12.56 5.42
CA THR A 102 23.03 13.41 5.73
C THR A 102 24.07 13.28 4.61
N LYS A 103 24.29 14.36 3.85
CA LYS A 103 25.23 14.38 2.71
C LYS A 103 26.64 14.79 3.14
N ASP A 104 27.65 14.50 2.32
CA ASP A 104 29.00 15.00 2.56
C ASP A 104 29.25 16.37 1.90
N PRO A 105 29.59 17.42 2.66
CA PRO A 105 29.95 18.71 2.08
C PRO A 105 31.23 18.67 1.24
N SER A 106 32.13 17.70 1.46
CA SER A 106 33.44 17.68 0.79
C SER A 106 33.45 16.99 -0.57
N ASN A 107 32.38 16.28 -0.95
CA ASN A 107 32.36 15.42 -2.13
C ASN A 107 31.05 15.57 -2.95
N SER A 108 30.71 16.82 -3.26
CA SER A 108 29.42 17.26 -3.82
C SER A 108 29.13 16.87 -5.28
N THR A 109 29.87 15.92 -5.85
CA THR A 109 29.76 15.50 -7.26
C THR A 109 29.37 14.03 -7.47
N SER A 110 28.98 13.31 -6.40
CA SER A 110 28.57 11.89 -6.45
C SER A 110 27.60 11.53 -5.32
N ASP A 111 26.57 10.74 -5.61
CA ASP A 111 25.62 10.21 -4.61
C ASP A 111 26.26 9.23 -3.60
N ASP A 112 27.46 8.70 -3.90
CA ASP A 112 28.30 7.85 -3.03
C ASP A 112 28.75 8.53 -1.70
N SER A 113 28.21 9.71 -1.39
CA SER A 113 28.54 10.57 -0.25
C SER A 113 27.41 10.70 0.78
N ILE A 114 26.25 10.07 0.54
CA ILE A 114 25.08 10.13 1.42
C ILE A 114 25.18 9.08 2.53
N THR A 115 24.81 9.46 3.74
CA THR A 115 24.57 8.56 4.88
C THR A 115 23.11 8.69 5.30
N TYR A 116 22.42 7.55 5.36
CA TYR A 116 21.09 7.45 5.94
C TYR A 116 21.19 6.99 7.38
N THR A 117 20.46 7.66 8.28
CA THR A 117 20.44 7.36 9.72
C THR A 117 18.99 7.07 10.14
N VAL A 118 18.72 5.89 10.69
CA VAL A 118 17.39 5.52 11.22
C VAL A 118 17.36 5.62 12.73
N LEU A 119 16.28 6.20 13.28
CA LEU A 119 15.98 6.27 14.70
C LEU A 119 14.70 5.45 14.98
N LEU A 120 14.83 4.47 15.86
CA LEU A 120 13.77 3.56 16.28
C LEU A 120 13.50 3.68 17.79
N PRO A 121 12.48 4.44 18.22
CA PRO A 121 11.95 4.37 19.59
C PRO A 121 11.52 2.93 19.95
N LEU A 122 11.86 2.50 21.17
CA LEU A 122 11.70 1.13 21.64
C LEU A 122 10.72 1.01 22.81
N LEU A 123 10.60 -0.21 23.36
CA LEU A 123 9.98 -0.49 24.65
C LEU A 123 11.06 -0.90 25.65
N GLU A 124 11.04 -0.36 26.86
CA GLU A 124 11.94 -0.75 27.95
C GLU A 124 11.12 -1.17 29.17
N GLY A 125 11.06 -2.48 29.42
CA GLY A 125 10.17 -3.07 30.43
C GLY A 125 8.70 -2.71 30.15
N PRO A 126 8.00 -2.05 31.09
CA PRO A 126 6.61 -1.62 30.93
C PRO A 126 6.47 -0.26 30.22
N PHE A 127 7.57 0.42 29.88
CA PHE A 127 7.56 1.74 29.24
C PHE A 127 7.71 1.66 27.72
N ARG A 128 7.14 2.64 27.03
CA ARG A 128 7.23 2.85 25.57
C ARG A 128 7.80 4.23 25.26
N ALA A 129 8.71 4.32 24.30
CA ALA A 129 9.27 5.58 23.81
C ALA A 129 8.61 6.04 22.49
N SER A 130 8.62 7.36 22.24
CA SER A 130 8.34 7.97 20.93
C SER A 130 9.08 9.31 20.76
N LEU A 131 9.35 9.72 19.52
CA LEU A 131 9.92 11.03 19.22
C LEU A 131 8.82 12.09 19.08
N GLN A 132 9.16 13.35 19.34
CA GLN A 132 8.36 14.52 18.96
C GLN A 132 9.22 15.78 18.75
N GLY A 133 8.61 16.87 18.30
CA GLY A 133 9.28 18.15 18.03
C GLY A 133 8.71 19.33 18.80
N ASN A 134 9.55 20.29 19.17
CA ASN A 134 9.14 21.54 19.84
C ASN A 134 9.50 22.82 19.05
N ASP A 135 8.99 23.97 19.49
CA ASP A 135 9.14 25.27 18.79
C ASP A 135 10.59 25.82 18.74
N LYS A 136 11.53 25.18 19.44
CA LYS A 136 12.96 25.52 19.51
C LYS A 136 13.84 24.64 18.61
N ASP A 137 13.23 23.87 17.70
CA ASP A 137 13.90 22.85 16.88
C ASP A 137 14.54 21.70 17.66
N GLN A 138 14.12 21.48 18.90
CA GLN A 138 14.58 20.32 19.65
C GLN A 138 13.78 19.09 19.27
N LEU A 139 14.51 17.99 19.05
CA LEU A 139 13.97 16.64 19.01
C LEU A 139 13.80 16.18 20.46
N GLU A 140 12.57 15.86 20.85
CA GLU A 140 12.23 15.42 22.20
C GLU A 140 11.93 13.92 22.23
N LEU A 141 12.32 13.27 23.34
CA LEU A 141 11.93 11.92 23.69
C LEU A 141 10.77 11.98 24.67
N CYS A 142 9.66 11.32 24.31
CA CYS A 142 8.58 10.99 25.22
C CYS A 142 8.75 9.54 25.69
N LEU A 143 8.62 9.29 27.00
CA LEU A 143 8.70 7.97 27.63
C LEU A 143 7.50 7.77 28.56
N GLU A 144 6.68 6.76 28.33
CA GLU A 144 5.43 6.56 29.08
C GLU A 144 5.13 5.09 29.44
N SER A 145 4.61 4.85 30.65
CA SER A 145 4.15 3.52 31.11
C SER A 145 2.64 3.30 30.93
N GLY A 146 1.86 4.36 30.73
CA GLY A 146 0.39 4.29 30.74
C GLY A 146 -0.24 3.93 32.09
N ASP A 147 0.54 3.93 33.19
CA ASP A 147 0.06 3.66 34.55
C ASP A 147 0.80 4.55 35.56
N ASN A 148 0.07 5.37 36.31
CA ASN A 148 0.66 6.30 37.28
C ASN A 148 1.34 5.64 38.48
N SER A 149 1.11 4.33 38.71
CA SER A 149 1.83 3.54 39.71
C SER A 149 3.15 2.96 39.19
N ILE A 150 3.35 2.92 37.86
CA ILE A 150 4.54 2.40 37.20
C ILE A 150 5.42 3.58 36.80
N GLN A 151 6.48 3.83 37.58
CA GLN A 151 7.34 5.00 37.50
C GLN A 151 8.81 4.61 37.37
N THR A 152 9.61 5.40 36.65
CA THR A 152 11.08 5.23 36.54
C THR A 152 11.80 6.57 36.63
N ASP A 153 13.04 6.55 37.13
CA ASP A 153 14.01 7.64 37.11
C ASP A 153 15.08 7.47 36.00
N ARG A 154 15.02 6.37 35.22
CA ARG A 154 16.02 6.03 34.19
C ARG A 154 15.48 5.10 33.10
N ALA A 155 16.16 5.11 31.96
CA ALA A 155 16.00 4.14 30.88
C ALA A 155 17.31 4.08 30.06
N HIS A 156 17.73 2.88 29.65
CA HIS A 156 19.01 2.65 28.99
C HIS A 156 18.91 2.45 27.46
N TYR A 157 17.72 2.12 26.96
CA TYR A 157 17.48 1.61 25.61
C TYR A 157 16.21 2.25 24.99
N LEU A 158 16.10 3.58 25.04
CA LEU A 158 14.94 4.33 24.57
C LEU A 158 14.80 4.39 23.06
N VAL A 159 15.93 4.60 22.35
CA VAL A 159 15.98 4.68 20.89
C VAL A 159 17.17 3.89 20.40
N TYR A 160 16.98 2.99 19.43
CA TYR A 160 18.09 2.42 18.67
C TYR A 160 18.37 3.30 17.44
N ILE A 161 19.66 3.60 17.21
CA ILE A 161 20.15 4.37 16.09
C ILE A 161 21.11 3.54 15.24
N HIS A 162 20.94 3.57 13.92
CA HIS A 162 21.78 2.85 12.97
C HIS A 162 22.00 3.67 11.70
N ALA A 163 23.13 3.50 11.03
CA ALA A 163 23.52 4.32 9.89
C ALA A 163 24.30 3.55 8.81
N GLY A 164 24.12 3.95 7.55
CA GLY A 164 24.70 3.30 6.38
C GLY A 164 24.41 4.05 5.07
N PRO A 165 24.99 3.59 3.93
CA PRO A 165 24.85 4.25 2.64
C PRO A 165 23.53 3.93 1.92
N ASP A 166 22.88 2.82 2.28
CA ASP A 166 21.62 2.36 1.67
C ASP A 166 20.45 2.55 2.65
N PRO A 167 19.31 3.14 2.23
CA PRO A 167 18.22 3.43 3.16
C PRO A 167 17.42 2.18 3.56
N PHE A 168 17.25 1.18 2.70
CA PHE A 168 16.40 0.03 2.97
C PHE A 168 17.13 -1.04 3.77
N ASP A 169 18.40 -1.33 3.44
CA ASP A 169 19.26 -2.21 4.22
C ASP A 169 19.54 -1.58 5.60
N VAL A 170 19.69 -0.25 5.74
CA VAL A 170 19.78 0.41 7.07
C VAL A 170 18.55 0.17 7.93
N ILE A 171 17.35 0.30 7.37
CA ILE A 171 16.09 0.01 8.07
C ILE A 171 16.02 -1.48 8.46
N ASN A 172 16.33 -2.38 7.52
CA ASN A 172 16.26 -3.83 7.71
C ASN A 172 17.26 -4.34 8.77
N GLN A 173 18.52 -3.89 8.72
CA GLN A 173 19.54 -4.22 9.73
C GLN A 173 19.19 -3.62 11.10
N ALA A 174 18.59 -2.43 11.14
CA ALA A 174 18.16 -1.82 12.39
C ALA A 174 17.06 -2.63 13.09
N ILE A 175 16.00 -3.02 12.37
CA ILE A 175 14.94 -3.84 12.95
C ILE A 175 15.46 -5.23 13.35
N LYS A 176 16.38 -5.83 12.58
CA LYS A 176 17.03 -7.11 12.94
C LYS A 176 17.94 -7.01 14.18
N ALA A 177 18.59 -5.87 14.40
CA ALA A 177 19.35 -5.60 15.62
C ALA A 177 18.42 -5.41 16.84
N VAL A 178 17.30 -4.70 16.67
CA VAL A 178 16.27 -4.50 17.70
C VAL A 178 15.56 -5.82 18.03
N GLU A 179 15.28 -6.68 17.05
CA GLU A 179 14.75 -8.05 17.25
C GLU A 179 15.68 -8.88 18.14
N LYS A 180 16.98 -8.86 17.84
CA LYS A 180 18.03 -9.56 18.61
C LYS A 180 18.12 -9.08 20.07
N HIS A 181 17.93 -7.78 20.29
CA HIS A 181 17.98 -7.15 21.62
C HIS A 181 16.70 -7.41 22.43
N MET A 182 15.52 -7.12 21.88
CA MET A 182 14.25 -7.20 22.61
C MET A 182 13.70 -8.63 22.74
N GLN A 183 13.89 -9.48 21.73
CA GLN A 183 13.43 -10.87 21.67
C GLN A 183 11.89 -11.08 21.81
N THR A 184 11.11 -9.99 21.83
CA THR A 184 9.65 -10.00 22.03
C THR A 184 8.83 -10.11 20.74
N PHE A 185 9.41 -9.76 19.59
CA PHE A 185 8.80 -9.88 18.25
C PHE A 185 9.70 -10.73 17.33
N VAL A 186 9.29 -10.85 16.07
CA VAL A 186 10.03 -11.56 15.00
C VAL A 186 9.96 -10.73 13.72
N HIS A 187 11.06 -10.65 12.96
CA HIS A 187 11.12 -9.94 11.66
C HIS A 187 10.27 -10.64 10.58
N ARG A 188 9.67 -9.86 9.65
CA ARG A 188 8.77 -10.35 8.57
C ARG A 188 9.28 -11.62 7.90
N GLU A 189 10.56 -11.64 7.52
CA GLU A 189 11.19 -12.72 6.73
C GLU A 189 11.18 -14.10 7.42
N LYS A 190 10.95 -14.14 8.74
CA LYS A 190 10.93 -15.37 9.55
C LYS A 190 9.50 -15.88 9.84
N LYS A 191 8.47 -15.13 9.44
CA LYS A 191 7.06 -15.48 9.70
C LYS A 191 6.48 -16.32 8.57
N LYS A 192 5.59 -17.25 8.90
CA LYS A 192 4.77 -17.95 7.89
C LYS A 192 3.80 -16.93 7.29
N LEU A 193 3.92 -16.67 5.98
CA LEU A 193 2.89 -15.98 5.22
C LEU A 193 1.68 -16.91 5.03
N PRO A 194 0.46 -16.49 5.41
CA PRO A 194 -0.75 -17.22 5.07
C PRO A 194 -1.00 -17.19 3.56
N ALA A 195 -1.49 -18.29 2.99
CA ALA A 195 -1.65 -18.49 1.56
C ALA A 195 -2.76 -17.63 0.92
N PHE A 196 -3.71 -17.08 1.69
CA PHE A 196 -4.77 -16.21 1.15
C PHE A 196 -4.24 -14.98 0.41
N VAL A 197 -3.01 -14.54 0.69
CA VAL A 197 -2.43 -13.31 0.12
C VAL A 197 -2.27 -13.39 -1.41
N ASP A 198 -2.15 -14.59 -1.99
CA ASP A 198 -2.01 -14.81 -3.43
C ASP A 198 -3.35 -15.01 -4.17
N TRP A 199 -4.46 -14.83 -3.45
CA TRP A 199 -5.83 -15.01 -3.94
C TRP A 199 -6.62 -13.69 -3.90
N PHE A 200 -7.44 -13.47 -4.94
CA PHE A 200 -8.38 -12.35 -4.96
C PHE A 200 -9.47 -12.55 -3.90
N GLY A 201 -9.83 -11.48 -3.19
CA GLY A 201 -10.84 -11.53 -2.15
C GLY A 201 -11.96 -10.51 -2.23
N TRP A 202 -12.94 -10.69 -1.36
CA TRP A 202 -14.03 -9.75 -1.12
C TRP A 202 -14.28 -9.57 0.38
N CYS A 203 -14.52 -8.33 0.80
CA CYS A 203 -14.80 -7.94 2.18
C CYS A 203 -16.20 -7.34 2.25
N THR A 204 -17.02 -7.79 3.21
CA THR A 204 -18.43 -7.38 3.30
C THR A 204 -18.66 -5.96 3.83
N TRP A 205 -17.59 -5.22 4.20
CA TRP A 205 -17.70 -3.94 4.92
C TRP A 205 -18.45 -2.84 4.15
N ASP A 206 -17.94 -2.25 3.06
CA ASP A 206 -18.73 -1.21 2.35
C ASP A 206 -19.98 -1.78 1.63
N ALA A 207 -20.00 -3.09 1.41
CA ALA A 207 -21.13 -3.79 0.83
C ALA A 207 -22.38 -3.71 1.72
N PHE A 208 -22.26 -3.88 3.04
CA PHE A 208 -23.41 -3.93 3.96
C PHE A 208 -23.21 -3.20 5.29
N TYR A 209 -21.98 -2.82 5.65
CA TYR A 209 -21.55 -2.49 7.00
C TYR A 209 -22.07 -3.55 7.99
N THR A 210 -22.55 -3.12 9.16
CA THR A 210 -23.11 -4.01 10.18
C THR A 210 -24.39 -4.74 9.78
N ASP A 211 -24.98 -4.48 8.60
CA ASP A 211 -26.20 -5.14 8.11
C ASP A 211 -25.96 -6.45 7.32
N VAL A 212 -24.71 -6.93 7.19
CA VAL A 212 -24.37 -8.19 6.46
C VAL A 212 -25.21 -9.40 6.90
N THR A 213 -25.68 -10.21 5.94
CA THR A 213 -26.45 -11.46 6.17
C THR A 213 -25.88 -12.63 5.37
N ALA A 214 -26.35 -13.86 5.66
CA ALA A 214 -26.02 -15.06 4.88
C ALA A 214 -26.32 -14.92 3.38
N GLU A 215 -27.48 -14.36 3.01
CA GLU A 215 -27.90 -14.13 1.63
C GLU A 215 -27.09 -13.02 0.96
N GLY A 216 -26.71 -11.98 1.73
CA GLY A 216 -25.82 -10.93 1.24
C GLY A 216 -24.44 -11.46 0.86
N VAL A 217 -23.89 -12.41 1.63
CA VAL A 217 -22.64 -13.10 1.32
C VAL A 217 -22.77 -13.92 0.02
N ASP A 218 -23.79 -14.78 -0.09
CA ASP A 218 -24.03 -15.60 -1.29
C ASP A 218 -24.17 -14.73 -2.56
N ALA A 219 -24.96 -13.66 -2.50
CA ALA A 219 -25.20 -12.77 -3.62
C ALA A 219 -23.92 -12.06 -4.11
N GLY A 220 -22.99 -11.71 -3.22
CA GLY A 220 -21.72 -11.08 -3.59
C GLY A 220 -20.71 -12.04 -4.19
N LEU A 221 -20.53 -13.21 -3.57
CA LEU A 221 -19.69 -14.29 -4.10
C LEU A 221 -20.15 -14.70 -5.51
N LYS A 222 -21.47 -14.87 -5.67
CA LYS A 222 -22.10 -15.17 -6.95
C LYS A 222 -21.82 -14.09 -7.99
N SER A 223 -22.10 -12.83 -7.65
CA SER A 223 -21.98 -11.68 -8.55
C SER A 223 -20.56 -11.50 -9.09
N LEU A 224 -19.53 -11.66 -8.23
CA LEU A 224 -18.13 -11.59 -8.66
C LEU A 224 -17.71 -12.79 -9.53
N SER A 225 -18.23 -13.99 -9.22
CA SER A 225 -17.95 -15.22 -9.97
C SER A 225 -18.60 -15.21 -11.36
N GLU A 226 -19.86 -14.77 -11.48
CA GLU A 226 -20.57 -14.62 -12.76
C GLU A 226 -19.93 -13.56 -13.68
N GLY A 227 -19.21 -12.58 -13.11
CA GLY A 227 -18.40 -11.63 -13.87
C GLY A 227 -17.07 -12.17 -14.39
N GLY A 228 -16.66 -13.38 -13.99
CA GLY A 228 -15.39 -14.01 -14.36
C GLY A 228 -14.19 -13.56 -13.52
N THR A 229 -14.41 -13.08 -12.29
CA THR A 229 -13.35 -12.76 -11.31
C THR A 229 -13.72 -13.34 -9.94
N PRO A 230 -13.69 -14.68 -9.80
CA PRO A 230 -14.21 -15.36 -8.61
C PRO A 230 -13.34 -15.05 -7.38
N PRO A 231 -13.93 -14.58 -6.25
CA PRO A 231 -13.21 -14.33 -5.02
C PRO A 231 -12.88 -15.66 -4.36
N LYS A 232 -11.59 -15.93 -4.15
CA LYS A 232 -11.08 -17.13 -3.48
C LYS A 232 -10.76 -16.87 -2.01
N PHE A 233 -10.83 -15.62 -1.57
CA PHE A 233 -10.78 -15.17 -0.18
C PHE A 233 -12.06 -14.37 0.18
N LEU A 234 -12.60 -14.57 1.38
CA LEU A 234 -13.75 -13.85 1.92
C LEU A 234 -13.43 -13.32 3.32
N ILE A 235 -13.74 -12.04 3.58
CA ILE A 235 -13.83 -11.49 4.93
C ILE A 235 -15.31 -11.20 5.24
N ILE A 236 -15.88 -11.93 6.20
CA ILE A 236 -17.15 -11.56 6.82
C ILE A 236 -16.82 -10.53 7.92
N ASP A 237 -17.02 -9.26 7.59
CA ASP A 237 -16.63 -8.11 8.42
C ASP A 237 -17.65 -7.83 9.55
N ASP A 238 -17.50 -6.73 10.30
CA ASP A 238 -18.34 -6.42 11.47
C ASP A 238 -19.85 -6.49 11.14
N GLY A 239 -20.62 -7.05 12.07
CA GLY A 239 -22.07 -7.28 11.95
C GLY A 239 -22.53 -8.72 12.15
N TRP A 240 -21.63 -9.72 12.26
CA TRP A 240 -21.99 -11.13 12.43
C TRP A 240 -22.09 -11.60 13.91
N GLN A 241 -21.40 -10.92 14.83
CA GLN A 241 -21.28 -11.32 16.25
C GLN A 241 -22.55 -11.04 17.08
N GLN A 242 -22.75 -11.78 18.18
CA GLN A 242 -23.78 -11.47 19.18
C GLN A 242 -23.39 -10.30 20.07
N ILE A 243 -24.06 -9.17 19.89
CA ILE A 243 -23.79 -7.94 20.64
C ILE A 243 -25.01 -7.44 21.41
N GLY A 244 -24.75 -6.97 22.63
CA GLY A 244 -25.70 -6.24 23.45
C GLY A 244 -25.76 -4.79 22.98
N SER A 245 -26.92 -4.36 22.51
CA SER A 245 -27.18 -2.95 22.25
C SER A 245 -27.23 -2.17 23.57
N VAL A 246 -26.54 -1.02 23.64
CA VAL A 246 -26.74 -0.03 24.72
C VAL A 246 -28.16 0.60 24.67
N ALA A 247 -28.89 0.34 23.57
CA ALA A 247 -30.29 0.66 23.32
C ALA A 247 -30.61 2.16 23.14
N LYS A 248 -31.67 2.40 22.35
CA LYS A 248 -32.38 3.69 22.31
C LYS A 248 -33.33 3.77 23.51
N ASP A 249 -32.77 3.81 24.72
CA ASP A 249 -33.55 3.94 25.96
C ASP A 249 -34.17 5.34 26.04
N SER A 250 -35.32 5.48 25.39
CA SER A 250 -36.16 6.68 25.34
C SER A 250 -36.85 6.99 26.69
N SER A 251 -36.25 6.53 27.79
CA SER A 251 -36.62 6.79 29.18
C SER A 251 -35.51 7.50 29.98
N SER A 252 -34.26 7.50 29.52
CA SER A 252 -33.16 8.29 30.11
C SER A 252 -32.93 9.58 29.32
N SER A 253 -33.58 10.68 29.74
CA SER A 253 -33.50 11.99 29.07
C SER A 253 -32.15 12.71 29.15
N ASP A 254 -31.20 12.16 29.92
CA ASP A 254 -30.07 12.91 30.46
C ASP A 254 -28.73 12.53 29.79
N CYS A 255 -28.74 11.59 28.84
CA CYS A 255 -27.56 11.23 28.04
C CYS A 255 -27.36 12.22 26.88
N ILE A 256 -26.39 13.12 27.03
CA ILE A 256 -26.09 14.21 26.09
C ILE A 256 -25.39 13.74 24.80
N VAL A 257 -24.79 12.54 24.81
CA VAL A 257 -24.07 11.97 23.66
C VAL A 257 -24.91 10.84 23.04
N GLN A 258 -25.44 11.07 21.84
CA GLN A 258 -26.14 10.04 21.03
C GLN A 258 -25.30 9.54 19.84
N GLU A 259 -24.30 10.31 19.41
CA GLU A 259 -23.39 9.98 18.32
C GLU A 259 -22.17 9.23 18.89
N GLY A 260 -21.77 8.12 18.29
CA GLY A 260 -20.67 7.28 18.80
C GLY A 260 -21.06 6.24 19.86
N ALA A 261 -22.29 6.29 20.40
CA ALA A 261 -22.76 5.33 21.41
C ALA A 261 -22.71 3.85 20.93
N GLN A 262 -22.73 3.60 19.62
CA GLN A 262 -22.56 2.25 19.06
C GLN A 262 -21.21 1.61 19.39
N PHE A 263 -20.15 2.40 19.61
CA PHE A 263 -18.84 1.88 20.00
C PHE A 263 -18.81 1.33 21.44
N ALA A 264 -19.82 1.64 22.26
CA ALA A 264 -20.01 1.07 23.59
C ALA A 264 -20.85 -0.22 23.61
N ASN A 265 -21.35 -0.70 22.46
CA ASN A 265 -21.96 -2.03 22.34
C ASN A 265 -20.91 -3.10 22.70
N ARG A 266 -21.35 -4.22 23.29
CA ARG A 266 -20.44 -5.24 23.84
C ARG A 266 -20.78 -6.63 23.35
N LEU A 267 -19.79 -7.51 23.28
CA LEU A 267 -20.00 -8.92 22.99
C LEU A 267 -20.82 -9.56 24.13
N THR A 268 -21.87 -10.31 23.76
CA THR A 268 -22.78 -11.02 24.68
C THR A 268 -22.89 -12.51 24.38
N GLY A 269 -22.12 -13.01 23.42
CA GLY A 269 -21.99 -14.43 23.13
C GLY A 269 -20.89 -14.69 22.12
N ILE A 270 -20.32 -15.89 22.19
CA ILE A 270 -19.25 -16.36 21.29
C ILE A 270 -19.76 -16.69 19.87
N LYS A 271 -21.07 -16.94 19.74
CA LYS A 271 -21.70 -17.39 18.49
C LYS A 271 -22.20 -16.24 17.62
N GLU A 272 -22.55 -16.58 16.39
CA GLU A 272 -23.18 -15.68 15.42
C GLU A 272 -24.57 -15.20 15.86
N ASN A 273 -24.97 -14.01 15.40
CA ASN A 273 -26.27 -13.43 15.69
C ASN A 273 -27.39 -13.93 14.76
N ALA A 274 -28.62 -13.47 15.00
CA ALA A 274 -29.82 -13.93 14.32
C ALA A 274 -29.80 -13.79 12.78
N LYS A 275 -28.94 -12.95 12.19
CA LYS A 275 -28.77 -12.82 10.72
C LYS A 275 -27.98 -13.98 10.08
N PHE A 276 -27.41 -14.86 10.90
CA PHE A 276 -26.61 -16.01 10.49
C PHE A 276 -27.04 -17.32 11.16
N GLN A 277 -27.77 -17.29 12.30
CA GLN A 277 -28.18 -18.49 13.06
C GLN A 277 -29.05 -19.48 12.27
N GLU A 278 -29.91 -18.99 11.41
CA GLU A 278 -30.54 -19.76 10.33
C GLU A 278 -29.99 -19.16 9.02
N PRO A 279 -29.19 -19.90 8.22
CA PRO A 279 -29.00 -21.35 8.21
C PRO A 279 -27.91 -21.90 9.16
N GLY A 280 -27.22 -21.03 9.91
CA GLY A 280 -26.07 -21.31 10.78
C GLY A 280 -24.74 -20.89 10.13
N LEU A 281 -23.82 -20.24 10.86
CA LEU A 281 -22.56 -19.72 10.31
C LEU A 281 -21.77 -20.81 9.57
N LYS A 282 -21.70 -22.02 10.13
CA LYS A 282 -21.08 -23.17 9.45
C LYS A 282 -21.67 -23.44 8.07
N ARG A 283 -22.99 -23.35 7.89
CA ARG A 283 -23.60 -23.59 6.57
C ARG A 283 -23.26 -22.49 5.57
N VAL A 284 -23.15 -21.23 6.02
CA VAL A 284 -22.72 -20.10 5.18
C VAL A 284 -21.29 -20.33 4.68
N VAL A 285 -20.38 -20.74 5.56
CA VAL A 285 -18.99 -21.08 5.20
C VAL A 285 -18.91 -22.32 4.32
N ASP A 286 -19.62 -23.41 4.67
CA ASP A 286 -19.69 -24.64 3.90
C ASP A 286 -20.24 -24.41 2.47
N SER A 287 -21.12 -23.42 2.27
CA SER A 287 -21.64 -23.06 0.94
C SER A 287 -20.76 -22.05 0.20
N ALA A 288 -20.15 -21.07 0.88
CA ALA A 288 -19.12 -20.23 0.27
C ALA A 288 -17.98 -21.07 -0.34
N LYS A 289 -17.49 -22.07 0.41
CA LYS A 289 -16.41 -22.96 -0.04
C LYS A 289 -16.83 -23.95 -1.13
N ARG A 290 -18.05 -24.50 -1.05
CA ARG A 290 -18.53 -25.54 -1.98
C ARG A 290 -19.14 -24.98 -3.27
N ASP A 291 -19.98 -23.97 -3.14
CA ASP A 291 -20.87 -23.51 -4.20
C ASP A 291 -20.28 -22.34 -5.00
N HIS A 292 -19.33 -21.59 -4.40
CA HIS A 292 -18.57 -20.50 -5.03
C HIS A 292 -17.05 -20.77 -5.10
N ALA A 293 -16.61 -21.97 -4.69
CA ALA A 293 -15.20 -22.39 -4.68
C ALA A 293 -14.24 -21.46 -3.90
N VAL A 294 -14.72 -20.75 -2.88
CA VAL A 294 -13.89 -19.95 -1.95
C VAL A 294 -12.90 -20.87 -1.24
N LYS A 295 -11.64 -20.45 -1.09
CA LYS A 295 -10.60 -21.21 -0.40
C LYS A 295 -10.50 -20.83 1.07
N TYR A 296 -10.45 -19.53 1.34
CA TYR A 296 -10.24 -18.98 2.68
C TYR A 296 -11.40 -18.08 3.08
N VAL A 297 -12.00 -18.31 4.24
CA VAL A 297 -12.98 -17.44 4.87
C VAL A 297 -12.43 -16.98 6.20
N TYR A 298 -12.26 -15.67 6.37
CA TYR A 298 -11.96 -15.03 7.65
C TYR A 298 -13.21 -14.33 8.20
N VAL A 299 -13.25 -14.15 9.52
CA VAL A 299 -14.26 -13.31 10.18
C VAL A 299 -13.60 -12.18 10.96
N TRP A 300 -14.30 -11.05 11.08
CA TRP A 300 -13.85 -9.90 11.86
C TRP A 300 -14.14 -10.07 13.36
N HIS A 301 -13.24 -9.61 14.22
CA HIS A 301 -13.58 -9.25 15.60
C HIS A 301 -12.65 -8.14 16.12
N ALA A 302 -13.12 -7.32 17.06
CA ALA A 302 -12.24 -6.42 17.80
C ALA A 302 -11.32 -7.21 18.75
N LEU A 303 -10.13 -6.69 19.07
CA LEU A 303 -9.20 -7.33 20.00
C LEU A 303 -9.81 -7.58 21.39
N ALA A 304 -10.66 -6.67 21.87
CA ALA A 304 -11.39 -6.82 23.12
C ALA A 304 -12.68 -7.70 23.01
N GLY A 305 -12.90 -8.37 21.88
CA GLY A 305 -14.08 -9.19 21.57
C GLY A 305 -15.14 -8.46 20.74
N TYR A 306 -15.45 -7.20 21.11
CA TYR A 306 -16.20 -6.24 20.30
C TYR A 306 -15.74 -4.80 20.65
N TRP A 307 -16.25 -3.77 19.96
CA TRP A 307 -15.84 -2.36 20.17
C TRP A 307 -15.83 -1.93 21.65
N GLY A 308 -16.91 -2.22 22.39
CA GLY A 308 -17.03 -1.94 23.83
C GLY A 308 -16.54 -3.05 24.75
N GLY A 309 -15.82 -4.05 24.23
CA GLY A 309 -15.34 -5.22 24.96
C GLY A 309 -16.37 -6.34 25.16
N VAL A 310 -16.10 -7.24 26.11
CA VAL A 310 -17.02 -8.32 26.54
C VAL A 310 -17.88 -7.84 27.70
N LYS A 311 -19.21 -8.00 27.60
CA LYS A 311 -20.16 -7.51 28.61
C LYS A 311 -19.91 -8.17 29.99
N PRO A 312 -19.57 -7.38 31.04
CA PRO A 312 -19.35 -7.92 32.39
C PRO A 312 -20.59 -8.63 32.94
N ALA A 313 -20.37 -9.79 33.57
CA ALA A 313 -21.40 -10.62 34.18
C ALA A 313 -22.56 -11.03 33.25
N GLU A 314 -22.33 -11.16 31.94
CA GLU A 314 -23.33 -11.73 31.04
C GLU A 314 -23.44 -13.26 31.22
N PRO A 315 -24.65 -13.84 31.30
CA PRO A 315 -24.84 -15.27 31.51
C PRO A 315 -24.20 -16.13 30.41
N GLY A 316 -23.27 -17.01 30.81
CA GLY A 316 -22.47 -17.84 29.91
C GLY A 316 -21.16 -17.19 29.46
N MET A 317 -20.78 -16.03 30.02
CA MET A 317 -19.51 -15.34 29.77
C MET A 317 -18.77 -14.95 31.06
N GLU A 318 -19.31 -15.27 32.24
CA GLU A 318 -18.75 -14.83 33.53
C GLU A 318 -17.35 -15.41 33.80
N HIS A 319 -17.02 -16.56 33.20
CA HIS A 319 -15.72 -17.23 33.33
C HIS A 319 -14.55 -16.46 32.71
N TYR A 320 -14.81 -15.43 31.90
CA TYR A 320 -13.79 -14.55 31.35
C TYR A 320 -13.33 -13.45 32.33
N GLU A 321 -13.96 -13.30 33.49
CA GLU A 321 -13.60 -12.26 34.49
C GLU A 321 -13.55 -10.84 33.88
N SER A 322 -14.45 -10.48 32.94
CA SER A 322 -14.45 -9.15 32.34
C SER A 322 -15.04 -8.07 33.27
N ALA A 323 -14.45 -6.88 33.25
CA ALA A 323 -14.81 -5.74 34.08
C ALA A 323 -14.81 -4.44 33.27
N LEU A 324 -15.51 -3.40 33.74
CA LEU A 324 -15.42 -2.08 33.09
C LEU A 324 -14.10 -1.40 33.46
N ALA A 325 -13.27 -1.15 32.45
CA ALA A 325 -12.09 -0.30 32.52
C ALA A 325 -12.30 0.95 31.64
N TYR A 326 -11.75 2.08 32.05
CA TYR A 326 -11.96 3.37 31.38
C TYR A 326 -10.66 3.82 30.70
N PRO A 327 -10.67 4.14 29.39
CA PRO A 327 -9.45 4.39 28.63
C PRO A 327 -8.82 5.74 29.00
N VAL A 328 -7.48 5.75 29.14
CA VAL A 328 -6.66 6.94 29.32
C VAL A 328 -5.69 7.05 28.15
N GLN A 329 -5.83 8.10 27.34
CA GLN A 329 -4.97 8.35 26.18
C GLN A 329 -3.64 9.01 26.57
N SER A 330 -2.57 8.76 25.80
CA SER A 330 -1.32 9.51 25.94
C SER A 330 -1.53 11.00 25.57
N PRO A 331 -0.80 11.93 26.20
CA PRO A 331 -0.77 13.33 25.77
C PRO A 331 -0.34 13.49 24.30
N GLY A 332 0.51 12.59 23.79
CA GLY A 332 0.90 12.54 22.38
C GLY A 332 -0.27 12.26 21.44
N VAL A 333 -1.05 11.21 21.70
CA VAL A 333 -2.23 10.85 20.90
C VAL A 333 -3.31 11.94 21.00
N MET A 334 -3.60 12.47 22.19
CA MET A 334 -4.52 13.61 22.36
C MET A 334 -4.02 14.87 21.63
N GLY A 335 -2.71 14.98 21.47
CA GLY A 335 -2.04 16.02 20.68
C GLY A 335 -2.32 15.95 19.17
N ASN A 336 -2.73 14.80 18.64
CA ASN A 336 -3.09 14.62 17.21
C ASN A 336 -4.64 14.56 17.02
N GLN A 337 -5.17 13.76 16.08
CA GLN A 337 -6.60 13.75 15.73
C GLN A 337 -7.48 13.13 16.84
N PRO A 338 -8.53 13.82 17.32
CA PRO A 338 -9.53 13.26 18.23
C PRO A 338 -10.30 12.09 17.60
N ASP A 339 -10.81 11.19 18.43
CA ASP A 339 -11.53 10.01 17.98
C ASP A 339 -12.77 9.72 18.84
N ILE A 340 -13.92 9.67 18.18
CA ILE A 340 -15.25 9.48 18.79
C ILE A 340 -15.42 8.12 19.47
N VAL A 341 -14.62 7.11 19.10
CA VAL A 341 -14.55 5.83 19.83
C VAL A 341 -14.08 6.08 21.26
N MET A 342 -13.11 6.98 21.45
CA MET A 342 -12.54 7.29 22.76
C MET A 342 -13.49 8.12 23.62
N ASP A 343 -14.17 9.11 23.02
CA ASP A 343 -15.21 9.88 23.72
C ASP A 343 -16.33 8.96 24.24
N SER A 344 -16.76 7.99 23.42
CA SER A 344 -17.78 6.99 23.77
C SER A 344 -17.32 6.06 24.90
N LEU A 345 -16.11 5.48 24.78
CA LEU A 345 -15.58 4.55 25.77
C LEU A 345 -15.13 5.24 27.08
N ALA A 346 -14.78 6.53 27.05
CA ALA A 346 -14.51 7.31 28.27
C ALA A 346 -15.77 7.51 29.13
N VAL A 347 -16.96 7.61 28.50
CA VAL A 347 -18.24 7.69 29.22
C VAL A 347 -18.75 6.31 29.63
N HIS A 348 -18.74 5.34 28.71
CA HIS A 348 -19.41 4.06 28.92
C HIS A 348 -18.52 2.94 29.47
N GLY A 349 -17.19 3.08 29.40
CA GLY A 349 -16.19 2.06 29.76
C GLY A 349 -16.06 0.95 28.70
N LEU A 350 -14.90 0.29 28.66
CA LEU A 350 -14.67 -0.93 27.87
C LEU A 350 -14.73 -2.16 28.80
N GLY A 351 -15.41 -3.22 28.35
CA GLY A 351 -15.48 -4.52 29.03
C GLY A 351 -14.18 -5.30 28.85
N LEU A 352 -13.17 -4.97 29.65
CA LEU A 352 -11.82 -5.54 29.58
C LEU A 352 -11.79 -6.93 30.20
N ILE A 353 -11.33 -7.92 29.44
CA ILE A 353 -11.11 -9.30 29.92
C ILE A 353 -9.85 -9.29 30.79
N HIS A 354 -9.89 -9.90 31.98
CA HIS A 354 -8.70 -9.96 32.81
C HIS A 354 -7.56 -10.71 32.09
N PRO A 355 -6.29 -10.23 32.09
CA PRO A 355 -5.23 -10.81 31.24
C PRO A 355 -4.94 -12.31 31.43
N ARG A 356 -5.24 -12.87 32.61
CA ARG A 356 -5.17 -14.33 32.88
C ARG A 356 -6.23 -15.16 32.15
N ARG A 357 -7.29 -14.54 31.61
CA ARG A 357 -8.44 -15.19 30.97
C ARG A 357 -8.51 -14.94 29.46
N VAL A 358 -7.80 -13.95 28.94
CA VAL A 358 -7.91 -13.55 27.53
C VAL A 358 -7.48 -14.65 26.54
N LEU A 359 -6.53 -15.51 26.91
CA LEU A 359 -6.22 -16.71 26.11
C LEU A 359 -7.40 -17.70 26.06
N ALA A 360 -8.07 -17.96 27.19
CA ALA A 360 -9.25 -18.84 27.21
C ALA A 360 -10.43 -18.25 26.41
N PHE A 361 -10.56 -16.92 26.39
CA PHE A 361 -11.54 -16.23 25.55
C PHE A 361 -11.24 -16.41 24.05
N TYR A 362 -10.01 -16.13 23.60
CA TYR A 362 -9.66 -16.34 22.19
C TYR A 362 -9.72 -17.82 21.81
N ASP A 363 -9.26 -18.72 22.68
CA ASP A 363 -9.32 -20.17 22.43
C ASP A 363 -10.76 -20.65 22.21
N GLU A 364 -11.71 -20.22 23.04
CA GLU A 364 -13.13 -20.59 22.90
C GLU A 364 -13.77 -19.95 21.64
N LEU A 365 -13.46 -18.69 21.36
CA LEU A 365 -13.94 -17.97 20.17
C LEU A 365 -13.40 -18.58 18.87
N HIS A 366 -12.09 -18.78 18.80
CA HIS A 366 -11.41 -19.28 17.61
C HIS A 366 -11.71 -20.75 17.36
N ALA A 367 -11.80 -21.59 18.41
CA ALA A 367 -12.27 -22.97 18.26
C ALA A 367 -13.71 -23.04 17.74
N TYR A 368 -14.59 -22.13 18.16
CA TYR A 368 -15.96 -22.08 17.65
C TYR A 368 -15.99 -21.79 16.14
N ILE A 369 -15.37 -20.71 15.69
CA ILE A 369 -15.38 -20.32 14.27
C ILE A 369 -14.58 -21.30 13.39
N ALA A 370 -13.48 -21.87 13.89
CA ALA A 370 -12.78 -22.96 13.21
C ALA A 370 -13.67 -24.21 13.05
N SER A 371 -14.52 -24.54 14.04
CA SER A 371 -15.52 -25.62 13.89
C SER A 371 -16.62 -25.30 12.86
N CYS A 372 -16.83 -24.01 12.56
CA CYS A 372 -17.65 -23.54 11.46
C CYS A 372 -16.90 -23.53 10.10
N GLY A 373 -15.63 -23.92 10.06
CA GLY A 373 -14.80 -24.00 8.85
C GLY A 373 -14.12 -22.69 8.46
N VAL A 374 -14.07 -21.70 9.36
CA VAL A 374 -13.35 -20.42 9.18
C VAL A 374 -11.84 -20.66 9.30
N ASP A 375 -11.06 -20.05 8.41
CA ASP A 375 -9.61 -20.30 8.25
C ASP A 375 -8.72 -19.26 8.96
N GLY A 376 -9.32 -18.23 9.57
CA GLY A 376 -8.60 -17.17 10.25
C GLY A 376 -9.47 -15.96 10.61
N VAL A 377 -8.82 -14.88 11.04
CA VAL A 377 -9.49 -13.67 11.56
C VAL A 377 -8.91 -12.37 11.02
N LYS A 378 -9.76 -11.35 10.90
CA LYS A 378 -9.36 -9.93 10.84
C LYS A 378 -9.56 -9.35 12.24
N VAL A 379 -8.50 -8.83 12.87
CA VAL A 379 -8.52 -8.41 14.28
C VAL A 379 -8.31 -6.91 14.40
N ASP A 380 -9.38 -6.19 14.71
CA ASP A 380 -9.44 -4.73 14.71
C ASP A 380 -9.36 -4.14 16.12
N VAL A 381 -9.40 -2.80 16.21
CA VAL A 381 -9.42 -2.00 17.45
C VAL A 381 -8.23 -2.28 18.38
N GLN A 382 -7.11 -2.84 17.87
CA GLN A 382 -6.04 -3.39 18.72
C GLN A 382 -5.39 -2.36 19.66
N ASN A 383 -5.12 -1.15 19.16
CA ASN A 383 -4.46 -0.11 19.96
C ASN A 383 -5.29 0.36 21.17
N ILE A 384 -6.56 -0.03 21.35
CA ILE A 384 -7.34 0.39 22.54
C ILE A 384 -6.70 -0.08 23.85
N ILE A 385 -6.01 -1.23 23.80
CA ILE A 385 -5.40 -1.87 24.97
C ILE A 385 -4.27 -1.03 25.58
N GLU A 386 -3.60 -0.17 24.79
CA GLU A 386 -2.54 0.73 25.30
C GLU A 386 -3.07 1.79 26.28
N THR A 387 -4.39 2.02 26.27
CA THR A 387 -5.07 3.04 27.08
C THR A 387 -5.63 2.47 28.39
N LEU A 388 -5.49 1.16 28.61
CA LEU A 388 -6.11 0.41 29.69
C LEU A 388 -5.09 -0.26 30.64
N GLY A 389 -3.80 0.09 30.51
CA GLY A 389 -2.68 -0.52 31.25
C GLY A 389 -2.68 -0.27 32.77
N ALA A 390 -3.51 0.65 33.27
CA ALA A 390 -3.58 1.02 34.68
C ALA A 390 -4.06 -0.14 35.56
N GLY A 391 -3.26 -0.53 36.55
CA GLY A 391 -3.52 -1.70 37.40
C GLY A 391 -3.14 -3.05 36.76
N HIS A 392 -2.61 -3.03 35.52
CA HIS A 392 -2.19 -4.21 34.77
C HIS A 392 -0.68 -4.23 34.45
N GLY A 393 0.10 -3.37 35.10
CA GLY A 393 1.56 -3.28 34.92
C GLY A 393 1.99 -2.33 33.81
N GLY A 394 1.11 -1.43 33.38
CA GLY A 394 1.36 -0.50 32.28
C GLY A 394 0.92 -1.02 30.92
N ARG A 395 0.90 -0.12 29.93
CA ARG A 395 0.39 -0.37 28.57
C ARG A 395 1.11 -1.51 27.86
N VAL A 396 2.42 -1.62 28.06
CA VAL A 396 3.27 -2.56 27.35
C VAL A 396 3.00 -3.99 27.81
N GLU A 397 2.92 -4.25 29.12
CA GLU A 397 2.66 -5.62 29.62
C GLU A 397 1.22 -6.07 29.36
N LEU A 398 0.24 -5.17 29.42
CA LEU A 398 -1.14 -5.48 29.06
C LEU A 398 -1.26 -5.80 27.56
N THR A 399 -0.73 -4.95 26.68
CA THR A 399 -0.74 -5.14 25.22
C THR A 399 -0.02 -6.42 24.83
N ARG A 400 1.18 -6.66 25.38
CA ARG A 400 1.96 -7.88 25.15
C ARG A 400 1.24 -9.14 25.63
N SER A 401 0.49 -9.07 26.74
CA SER A 401 -0.33 -10.20 27.22
C SER A 401 -1.46 -10.53 26.25
N TYR A 402 -2.14 -9.51 25.73
CA TYR A 402 -3.18 -9.64 24.72
C TYR A 402 -2.64 -10.21 23.39
N HIS A 403 -1.55 -9.66 22.84
CA HIS A 403 -0.94 -10.17 21.61
C HIS A 403 -0.46 -11.62 21.74
N ARG A 404 0.21 -11.99 22.84
CA ARG A 404 0.65 -13.37 23.08
C ARG A 404 -0.52 -14.35 23.14
N ALA A 405 -1.63 -13.94 23.74
CA ALA A 405 -2.84 -14.76 23.81
C ALA A 405 -3.52 -14.90 22.44
N LEU A 406 -3.57 -13.83 21.65
CA LEU A 406 -4.13 -13.86 20.30
C LEU A 406 -3.33 -14.79 19.40
N GLU A 407 -2.00 -14.62 19.33
CA GLU A 407 -1.13 -15.46 18.51
C GLU A 407 -1.19 -16.95 18.94
N ALA A 408 -1.21 -17.23 20.24
CA ALA A 408 -1.30 -18.60 20.77
C ALA A 408 -2.66 -19.29 20.54
N SER A 409 -3.72 -18.53 20.30
CA SER A 409 -5.03 -19.05 19.88
C SER A 409 -5.11 -19.22 18.35
N VAL A 410 -4.66 -18.22 17.59
CA VAL A 410 -4.59 -18.27 16.12
C VAL A 410 -3.77 -19.48 15.66
N ALA A 411 -2.57 -19.66 16.22
CA ALA A 411 -1.68 -20.78 15.89
C ALA A 411 -2.16 -22.16 16.39
N ARG A 412 -3.26 -22.21 17.18
CA ARG A 412 -3.89 -23.47 17.62
C ARG A 412 -5.11 -23.84 16.78
N ASN A 413 -5.88 -22.85 16.34
CA ASN A 413 -7.19 -23.05 15.73
C ASN A 413 -7.18 -22.89 14.19
N PHE A 414 -6.12 -22.29 13.62
CA PHE A 414 -6.00 -22.06 12.18
C PHE A 414 -4.66 -22.61 11.66
N ASP A 415 -4.70 -23.68 10.85
CA ASP A 415 -3.51 -24.35 10.28
C ASP A 415 -2.59 -23.41 9.49
N ASP A 416 -3.17 -22.33 8.94
CA ASP A 416 -2.44 -21.34 8.17
C ASP A 416 -1.95 -20.12 8.97
N ASN A 417 -2.15 -20.14 10.30
CA ASN A 417 -1.88 -19.01 11.20
C ASN A 417 -2.60 -17.73 10.71
N GLY A 418 -3.87 -17.90 10.32
CA GLY A 418 -4.64 -16.90 9.60
C GLY A 418 -5.04 -15.71 10.47
N CYS A 419 -4.30 -14.61 10.37
CA CYS A 419 -4.61 -13.37 11.07
C CYS A 419 -4.19 -12.13 10.26
N ILE A 420 -5.12 -11.19 10.07
CA ILE A 420 -4.84 -9.81 9.63
C ILE A 420 -4.86 -8.90 10.86
N SER A 421 -3.74 -8.26 11.15
CA SER A 421 -3.59 -7.29 12.24
C SER A 421 -4.08 -5.91 11.79
N CYS A 422 -4.98 -5.27 12.53
CA CYS A 422 -5.66 -4.07 12.09
C CYS A 422 -5.89 -3.09 13.26
N MET A 423 -5.94 -1.78 12.97
CA MET A 423 -5.98 -0.68 13.95
C MET A 423 -4.85 -0.77 15.00
N CYS A 424 -3.70 -1.30 14.57
CA CYS A 424 -2.64 -1.84 15.44
C CYS A 424 -1.27 -1.16 15.26
N HIS A 425 -1.24 0.11 14.84
CA HIS A 425 0.01 0.79 14.48
C HIS A 425 0.90 1.21 15.68
N ASN A 426 0.62 0.81 16.93
CA ASN A 426 1.46 1.21 18.05
C ASN A 426 2.74 0.35 18.17
N THR A 427 3.80 0.92 18.75
CA THR A 427 5.04 0.18 18.98
C THR A 427 4.88 -0.91 20.05
N ASP A 428 3.94 -0.75 21.00
CA ASP A 428 3.57 -1.76 22.01
C ASP A 428 3.24 -3.14 21.38
N GLY A 429 2.39 -3.14 20.34
CA GLY A 429 1.95 -4.33 19.61
C GLY A 429 2.96 -4.80 18.57
N LEU A 430 3.54 -3.88 17.79
CA LEU A 430 4.54 -4.22 16.75
C LEU A 430 5.76 -4.94 17.33
N TYR A 431 6.33 -4.43 18.43
CA TYR A 431 7.43 -5.08 19.15
C TYR A 431 6.98 -6.26 20.03
N SER A 432 5.72 -6.68 19.98
CA SER A 432 5.19 -7.87 20.67
C SER A 432 4.71 -9.00 19.72
N ALA A 433 4.66 -8.77 18.40
CA ALA A 433 4.07 -9.70 17.43
C ALA A 433 5.10 -10.67 16.81
N ARG A 434 5.00 -11.96 17.14
CA ARG A 434 5.96 -13.02 16.78
C ARG A 434 5.49 -13.91 15.64
N GLN A 435 4.19 -14.07 15.47
CA GLN A 435 3.59 -15.02 14.53
C GLN A 435 2.66 -14.35 13.52
N THR A 436 1.87 -13.35 13.91
CA THR A 436 0.99 -12.63 12.98
C THR A 436 1.81 -11.95 11.89
N ALA A 437 1.44 -12.20 10.64
CA ALA A 437 2.27 -11.97 9.46
C ALA A 437 1.71 -10.96 8.46
N VAL A 438 0.47 -10.48 8.64
CA VAL A 438 -0.17 -9.46 7.79
C VAL A 438 -0.68 -8.32 8.65
N VAL A 439 -0.40 -7.07 8.25
CA VAL A 439 -0.82 -5.84 8.96
C VAL A 439 -1.47 -4.85 8.00
N ARG A 440 -2.67 -4.34 8.32
CA ARG A 440 -3.24 -3.19 7.60
C ARG A 440 -2.33 -1.98 7.80
N ALA A 441 -1.94 -1.33 6.71
CA ALA A 441 -0.95 -0.24 6.70
C ALA A 441 -1.55 1.15 6.40
N SER A 442 -2.88 1.28 6.33
CA SER A 442 -3.59 2.53 6.07
C SER A 442 -4.71 2.78 7.10
N ASP A 443 -5.24 4.00 7.09
CA ASP A 443 -6.61 4.25 7.54
C ASP A 443 -7.62 3.54 6.60
N ASP A 444 -8.91 3.58 6.92
CA ASP A 444 -9.92 2.97 6.04
C ASP A 444 -10.00 3.71 4.69
N PHE A 445 -10.25 2.94 3.63
CA PHE A 445 -10.65 3.48 2.34
C PHE A 445 -12.02 4.18 2.46
N TYR A 446 -12.05 5.51 2.33
CA TYR A 446 -13.28 6.31 2.41
C TYR A 446 -13.81 6.68 1.00
N PRO A 447 -14.67 5.87 0.35
CA PRO A 447 -15.17 6.11 -1.03
C PRO A 447 -16.04 7.37 -1.22
N LYS A 448 -16.23 8.17 -0.17
CA LYS A 448 -17.04 9.40 -0.17
C LYS A 448 -16.26 10.64 0.29
N ASP A 449 -15.00 10.49 0.69
CA ASP A 449 -14.10 11.62 0.97
C ASP A 449 -13.03 11.71 -0.12
N PRO A 450 -13.14 12.66 -1.07
CA PRO A 450 -12.13 12.86 -2.11
C PRO A 450 -10.74 13.21 -1.55
N ALA A 451 -10.66 13.72 -0.31
CA ALA A 451 -9.39 14.01 0.35
C ALA A 451 -8.64 12.74 0.76
N SER A 452 -9.30 11.58 0.82
CA SER A 452 -8.69 10.31 1.24
C SER A 452 -7.84 9.65 0.16
N HIS A 453 -8.20 9.79 -1.13
CA HIS A 453 -7.70 8.87 -2.15
C HIS A 453 -6.19 8.98 -2.44
N THR A 454 -5.66 10.20 -2.55
CA THR A 454 -4.22 10.40 -2.80
C THR A 454 -3.38 10.23 -1.54
N ILE A 455 -3.89 10.64 -0.37
CA ILE A 455 -3.19 10.44 0.90
C ILE A 455 -3.14 8.95 1.29
N HIS A 456 -4.16 8.15 0.94
CA HIS A 456 -4.15 6.68 1.16
C HIS A 456 -2.97 6.02 0.46
N VAL A 457 -2.80 6.25 -0.84
CA VAL A 457 -1.72 5.62 -1.64
C VAL A 457 -0.34 6.09 -1.20
N SER A 458 -0.18 7.36 -0.80
CA SER A 458 1.10 7.81 -0.24
C SER A 458 1.34 7.26 1.18
N SER A 459 0.42 7.42 2.12
CA SER A 459 0.60 6.92 3.49
C SER A 459 0.80 5.42 3.57
N VAL A 460 0.11 4.61 2.78
CA VAL A 460 0.31 3.15 2.80
C VAL A 460 1.70 2.76 2.27
N ALA A 461 2.24 3.47 1.28
CA ALA A 461 3.59 3.25 0.78
C ALA A 461 4.66 3.65 1.81
N TYR A 462 4.59 4.85 2.39
CA TYR A 462 5.57 5.26 3.43
C TYR A 462 5.43 4.42 4.72
N ASN A 463 4.21 4.09 5.17
CA ASN A 463 4.01 3.19 6.31
C ASN A 463 4.62 1.79 6.04
N SER A 464 4.63 1.33 4.78
CA SER A 464 5.24 0.04 4.38
C SER A 464 6.78 0.01 4.46
N LEU A 465 7.46 1.16 4.62
CA LEU A 465 8.88 1.21 4.98
C LEU A 465 9.13 0.64 6.38
N PHE A 466 8.26 0.96 7.35
CA PHE A 466 8.42 0.57 8.75
C PHE A 466 7.61 -0.68 9.10
N LEU A 467 6.29 -0.68 8.84
CA LEU A 467 5.42 -1.83 9.10
C LEU A 467 5.84 -3.08 8.31
N GLY A 468 6.39 -2.85 7.10
CA GLY A 468 6.90 -3.90 6.24
C GLY A 468 7.98 -4.75 6.90
N GLU A 469 8.77 -4.25 7.85
CA GLU A 469 9.79 -5.06 8.52
C GLU A 469 9.23 -6.03 9.57
N PHE A 470 7.98 -5.82 10.01
CA PHE A 470 7.30 -6.69 10.98
C PHE A 470 6.37 -7.71 10.33
N MET A 471 5.69 -7.32 9.24
CA MET A 471 4.62 -8.08 8.57
C MET A 471 4.52 -7.68 7.09
N LEU A 472 3.80 -8.46 6.28
CA LEU A 472 3.35 -8.01 4.96
C LEU A 472 2.26 -6.95 5.14
N THR A 473 2.31 -5.86 4.38
CA THR A 473 1.31 -4.80 4.48
C THR A 473 0.06 -5.10 3.65
N ASP A 474 -1.10 -5.08 4.31
CA ASP A 474 -2.43 -4.98 3.72
C ASP A 474 -2.71 -3.50 3.38
N TRP A 475 -3.12 -3.24 2.15
CA TRP A 475 -3.35 -1.88 1.64
C TRP A 475 -4.83 -1.47 1.68
N ASP A 476 -5.64 -2.25 2.40
CA ASP A 476 -7.09 -2.16 2.53
C ASP A 476 -7.87 -2.51 1.24
N MET A 477 -9.14 -2.87 1.40
CA MET A 477 -10.12 -2.96 0.31
C MET A 477 -10.24 -1.64 -0.46
N PHE A 478 -10.82 -1.72 -1.65
CA PHE A 478 -11.28 -0.59 -2.42
C PHE A 478 -12.56 -0.95 -3.20
N HIS A 479 -13.20 0.06 -3.78
CA HIS A 479 -14.27 -0.15 -4.76
C HIS A 479 -13.69 -0.24 -6.18
N SER A 480 -13.98 -1.32 -6.90
CA SER A 480 -13.72 -1.45 -8.34
C SER A 480 -14.55 -0.45 -9.18
N LEU A 481 -15.78 -0.15 -8.76
CA LEU A 481 -16.67 0.80 -9.44
C LEU A 481 -16.63 2.19 -8.79
N HIS A 482 -15.52 2.92 -9.01
CA HIS A 482 -15.29 4.25 -8.44
C HIS A 482 -14.41 5.11 -9.36
N PRO A 483 -14.55 6.46 -9.42
CA PRO A 483 -13.72 7.31 -10.30
C PRO A 483 -12.21 7.21 -10.06
N ALA A 484 -11.78 6.88 -8.84
CA ALA A 484 -10.37 6.62 -8.51
C ALA A 484 -9.99 5.12 -8.50
N ALA A 485 -10.85 4.23 -9.00
CA ALA A 485 -10.65 2.79 -8.85
C ALA A 485 -9.41 2.25 -9.58
N GLU A 486 -9.12 2.73 -10.80
CA GLU A 486 -7.91 2.30 -11.51
C GLU A 486 -6.63 2.66 -10.77
N TYR A 487 -6.55 3.91 -10.27
CA TYR A 487 -5.44 4.40 -9.44
C TYR A 487 -5.23 3.53 -8.18
N HIS A 488 -6.33 3.17 -7.50
CA HIS A 488 -6.29 2.30 -6.32
C HIS A 488 -5.98 0.83 -6.64
N GLY A 489 -6.39 0.33 -7.80
CA GLY A 489 -6.06 -1.02 -8.28
C GLY A 489 -4.60 -1.15 -8.70
N ALA A 490 -4.11 -0.20 -9.52
CA ALA A 490 -2.71 -0.11 -9.95
C ALA A 490 -1.74 -0.03 -8.75
N ALA A 491 -2.07 0.79 -7.74
CA ALA A 491 -1.30 0.88 -6.50
C ALA A 491 -1.23 -0.46 -5.75
N ARG A 492 -2.32 -1.23 -5.69
CA ARG A 492 -2.37 -2.55 -5.01
C ARG A 492 -1.65 -3.65 -5.81
N ALA A 493 -1.75 -3.63 -7.13
CA ALA A 493 -1.06 -4.60 -8.00
C ALA A 493 0.46 -4.63 -7.73
N ILE A 494 1.07 -3.46 -7.56
CA ILE A 494 2.50 -3.32 -7.27
C ILE A 494 2.84 -3.20 -5.77
N GLY A 495 1.85 -3.01 -4.90
CA GLY A 495 2.06 -2.91 -3.45
C GLY A 495 2.54 -4.23 -2.81
N GLY A 496 2.44 -5.35 -3.53
CA GLY A 496 2.80 -6.69 -3.05
C GLY A 496 1.88 -7.23 -1.95
N CYS A 497 0.78 -6.53 -1.71
CA CYS A 497 -0.22 -6.76 -0.69
C CYS A 497 -1.30 -7.77 -1.13
N PRO A 498 -2.14 -8.27 -0.21
CA PRO A 498 -3.39 -8.95 -0.57
C PRO A 498 -4.28 -8.00 -1.38
N ILE A 499 -5.00 -8.54 -2.37
CA ILE A 499 -5.87 -7.76 -3.25
C ILE A 499 -7.32 -8.21 -3.07
N TYR A 500 -8.13 -7.37 -2.43
CA TYR A 500 -9.55 -7.63 -2.22
C TYR A 500 -10.36 -6.33 -2.35
N VAL A 501 -11.66 -6.46 -2.58
CA VAL A 501 -12.58 -5.33 -2.79
C VAL A 501 -13.75 -5.34 -1.82
N SER A 502 -14.47 -4.22 -1.70
CA SER A 502 -15.66 -4.06 -0.85
C SER A 502 -16.93 -3.65 -1.62
N ASP A 503 -16.91 -3.71 -2.96
CA ASP A 503 -18.08 -3.40 -3.81
C ASP A 503 -19.35 -4.17 -3.40
N LYS A 504 -20.49 -3.51 -3.57
CA LYS A 504 -21.82 -4.13 -3.41
C LYS A 504 -22.09 -5.16 -4.52
N PRO A 505 -22.86 -6.23 -4.26
CA PRO A 505 -23.31 -7.15 -5.31
C PRO A 505 -23.93 -6.40 -6.49
N GLY A 506 -23.59 -6.81 -7.71
CA GLY A 506 -24.02 -6.17 -8.96
C GLY A 506 -23.38 -4.82 -9.29
N HIS A 507 -22.46 -4.29 -8.46
CA HIS A 507 -21.86 -2.97 -8.62
C HIS A 507 -20.34 -3.05 -8.82
N HIS A 508 -19.89 -3.94 -9.71
CA HIS A 508 -18.48 -4.21 -9.96
C HIS A 508 -17.99 -3.68 -11.30
N ASN A 509 -16.70 -3.35 -11.40
CA ASN A 509 -16.02 -3.04 -12.65
C ASN A 509 -15.15 -4.22 -13.08
N PHE A 510 -15.74 -5.17 -13.83
CA PHE A 510 -15.02 -6.38 -14.25
C PHE A 510 -13.86 -6.13 -15.21
N ASP A 511 -13.88 -5.05 -15.99
CA ASP A 511 -12.79 -4.69 -16.90
C ASP A 511 -11.56 -4.18 -16.13
N LEU A 512 -11.76 -3.58 -14.95
CA LEU A 512 -10.70 -3.27 -14.00
C LEU A 512 -10.25 -4.52 -13.21
N LEU A 513 -11.19 -5.32 -12.69
CA LEU A 513 -10.84 -6.52 -11.92
C LEU A 513 -10.03 -7.52 -12.74
N LYS A 514 -10.27 -7.64 -14.05
CA LYS A 514 -9.49 -8.51 -14.96
C LYS A 514 -8.06 -8.02 -15.25
N LYS A 515 -7.68 -6.82 -14.80
CA LYS A 515 -6.27 -6.34 -14.80
C LYS A 515 -5.51 -6.79 -13.54
N LEU A 516 -6.21 -7.37 -12.56
CA LEU A 516 -5.72 -7.76 -11.24
C LEU A 516 -5.84 -9.27 -10.99
N VAL A 517 -6.96 -9.86 -11.43
CA VAL A 517 -7.44 -11.19 -11.07
C VAL A 517 -7.40 -12.10 -12.29
N LEU A 518 -6.73 -13.24 -12.17
CA LEU A 518 -6.74 -14.30 -13.19
C LEU A 518 -8.07 -15.10 -13.13
N PRO A 519 -8.45 -15.84 -14.20
CA PRO A 519 -9.72 -16.57 -14.21
C PRO A 519 -9.90 -17.62 -13.11
N ASP A 520 -8.80 -18.13 -12.55
CA ASP A 520 -8.79 -19.05 -11.41
C ASP A 520 -8.98 -18.34 -10.05
N GLY A 521 -9.09 -17.01 -10.04
CA GLY A 521 -9.19 -16.18 -8.84
C GLY A 521 -7.84 -15.91 -8.14
N SER A 522 -6.71 -16.34 -8.70
CA SER A 522 -5.38 -15.99 -8.19
C SER A 522 -4.94 -14.60 -8.68
N VAL A 523 -3.98 -13.98 -7.98
CA VAL A 523 -3.45 -12.66 -8.34
C VAL A 523 -1.96 -12.69 -8.67
N LEU A 524 -1.50 -11.72 -9.48
CA LEU A 524 -0.09 -11.52 -9.81
C LEU A 524 0.60 -10.62 -8.78
N ARG A 525 0.69 -11.08 -7.52
CA ARG A 525 1.22 -10.28 -6.41
C ARG A 525 2.75 -10.16 -6.45
N ALA A 526 3.26 -8.94 -6.32
CA ALA A 526 4.69 -8.67 -6.19
C ALA A 526 5.27 -9.16 -4.83
N GLN A 527 6.58 -9.37 -4.76
CA GLN A 527 7.22 -10.17 -3.70
C GLN A 527 7.44 -9.46 -2.36
N LEU A 528 7.67 -8.14 -2.36
CA LEU A 528 7.99 -7.36 -1.16
C LEU A 528 6.79 -6.50 -0.74
N PRO A 529 6.74 -5.97 0.50
CA PRO A 529 5.91 -4.80 0.78
C PRO A 529 6.41 -3.62 -0.06
N GLY A 530 5.57 -3.07 -0.94
CA GLY A 530 5.91 -1.99 -1.86
C GLY A 530 6.35 -0.71 -1.14
N ARG A 531 7.37 -0.01 -1.66
CA ARG A 531 8.06 1.10 -1.00
C ARG A 531 8.23 2.30 -1.94
N PRO A 532 8.27 3.54 -1.43
CA PRO A 532 8.75 4.68 -2.20
C PRO A 532 10.16 4.42 -2.75
N THR A 533 10.46 4.90 -3.95
CA THR A 533 11.82 4.89 -4.53
C THR A 533 12.77 5.78 -3.72
N PRO A 534 14.10 5.58 -3.83
CA PRO A 534 15.09 6.37 -3.07
C PRO A 534 14.92 7.89 -3.15
N ASP A 535 14.59 8.43 -4.32
CA ASP A 535 14.37 9.86 -4.57
C ASP A 535 13.04 10.40 -3.99
N CYS A 536 12.04 9.54 -3.82
CA CYS A 536 10.79 9.86 -3.15
C CYS A 536 10.90 9.85 -1.61
N LEU A 537 11.90 9.18 -1.01
CA LEU A 537 11.96 8.98 0.45
C LEU A 537 11.89 10.28 1.28
N PHE A 538 12.45 11.39 0.77
CA PHE A 538 12.58 12.67 1.49
C PHE A 538 11.86 13.83 0.79
N SER A 539 10.83 13.50 0.02
CA SER A 539 10.00 14.41 -0.80
C SER A 539 8.53 14.25 -0.40
N ASP A 540 7.67 15.26 -0.61
CA ASP A 540 6.28 15.22 -0.12
C ASP A 540 5.28 15.19 -1.28
N PRO A 541 5.08 14.02 -1.94
CA PRO A 541 4.29 13.89 -3.17
C PRO A 541 2.79 14.17 -2.98
N ALA A 542 2.37 14.46 -1.75
CA ALA A 542 1.01 14.87 -1.43
C ALA A 542 0.83 16.40 -1.37
N ARG A 543 1.91 17.18 -1.17
CA ARG A 543 1.86 18.62 -0.82
C ARG A 543 2.88 19.52 -1.49
N ASP A 544 4.00 19.01 -2.02
CA ASP A 544 5.10 19.86 -2.50
C ASP A 544 4.88 20.49 -3.89
N GLY A 545 3.83 20.08 -4.62
CA GLY A 545 3.48 20.61 -5.94
C GLY A 545 4.48 20.27 -7.05
N VAL A 546 5.44 19.36 -6.81
CA VAL A 546 6.50 19.00 -7.78
C VAL A 546 6.76 17.49 -7.89
N SER A 547 6.61 16.74 -6.81
CA SER A 547 6.97 15.32 -6.77
C SER A 547 5.80 14.42 -7.17
N LEU A 548 6.08 13.46 -8.06
CA LEU A 548 5.31 12.23 -8.16
C LEU A 548 5.74 11.28 -7.04
N LEU A 549 4.81 10.44 -6.58
CA LEU A 549 5.16 9.25 -5.80
C LEU A 549 5.50 8.14 -6.78
N LYS A 550 6.75 7.67 -6.78
CA LYS A 550 7.12 6.38 -7.37
C LYS A 550 7.17 5.33 -6.27
N VAL A 551 6.51 4.19 -6.49
CA VAL A 551 6.55 3.00 -5.62
C VAL A 551 7.19 1.86 -6.40
N TRP A 552 8.19 1.19 -5.83
CA TRP A 552 8.86 0.04 -6.44
C TRP A 552 8.55 -1.27 -5.74
N ASN A 553 8.69 -2.37 -6.48
CA ASN A 553 8.61 -3.74 -5.99
C ASN A 553 9.36 -4.71 -6.92
N LEU A 554 9.44 -5.99 -6.52
CA LEU A 554 10.05 -7.08 -7.29
C LEU A 554 9.04 -8.13 -7.71
N ASN A 555 9.23 -8.67 -8.91
CA ASN A 555 8.73 -9.98 -9.34
C ASN A 555 9.94 -10.94 -9.47
N LYS A 556 9.69 -12.24 -9.66
CA LYS A 556 10.76 -13.26 -9.68
C LYS A 556 11.81 -13.06 -10.79
N CYS A 557 11.47 -12.36 -11.88
CA CYS A 557 12.34 -12.18 -13.04
C CYS A 557 12.43 -10.72 -13.55
N ALA A 558 11.75 -9.76 -12.89
CA ALA A 558 11.71 -8.34 -13.28
C ALA A 558 11.38 -7.46 -12.07
N GLY A 559 11.79 -6.20 -12.10
CA GLY A 559 11.27 -5.17 -11.20
C GLY A 559 9.96 -4.55 -11.71
N VAL A 560 9.26 -3.82 -10.86
CA VAL A 560 8.11 -3.00 -11.25
C VAL A 560 8.10 -1.69 -10.49
N VAL A 561 7.78 -0.58 -11.18
CA VAL A 561 7.66 0.77 -10.60
C VAL A 561 6.33 1.38 -11.03
N GLY A 562 5.54 1.84 -10.07
CA GLY A 562 4.32 2.61 -10.32
C GLY A 562 4.54 4.07 -9.99
N ALA A 563 4.29 4.96 -10.94
CA ALA A 563 4.31 6.41 -10.73
C ALA A 563 2.88 6.93 -10.52
N PHE A 564 2.67 7.77 -9.51
CA PHE A 564 1.36 8.29 -9.10
C PHE A 564 1.46 9.78 -8.79
N ASN A 565 0.49 10.58 -9.25
CA ASN A 565 0.33 11.96 -8.78
C ASN A 565 -0.59 11.97 -7.54
N CYS A 566 -0.01 12.23 -6.36
CA CYS A 566 -0.71 12.22 -5.07
C CYS A 566 -1.07 13.63 -4.54
N GLN A 567 -0.83 14.69 -5.32
CA GLN A 567 -0.92 16.07 -4.85
C GLN A 567 -2.35 16.50 -4.47
N GLY A 568 -2.46 17.51 -3.62
CA GLY A 568 -3.71 18.27 -3.36
C GLY A 568 -4.47 17.91 -2.10
N ALA A 569 -4.25 16.73 -1.51
CA ALA A 569 -4.83 16.34 -0.23
C ALA A 569 -3.81 15.72 0.72
N GLY A 570 -3.95 15.97 2.03
CA GLY A 570 -3.06 15.40 3.05
C GLY A 570 -3.43 15.79 4.48
N TRP A 571 -2.75 15.20 5.46
CA TRP A 571 -2.98 15.49 6.87
C TRP A 571 -2.49 16.88 7.26
N CYS A 572 -3.29 17.62 8.02
CA CYS A 572 -3.03 19.01 8.42
C CYS A 572 -2.83 19.14 9.94
N LYS A 573 -1.61 19.48 10.38
CA LYS A 573 -1.21 19.63 11.80
C LYS A 573 -2.12 20.57 12.59
N VAL A 574 -2.54 21.69 12.01
CA VAL A 574 -3.42 22.69 12.65
C VAL A 574 -4.86 22.20 12.77
N ALA A 575 -5.37 21.55 11.72
CA ALA A 575 -6.75 21.10 11.65
C ALA A 575 -6.99 19.70 12.25
N LYS A 576 -5.91 18.98 12.59
CA LYS A 576 -5.91 17.61 13.12
C LYS A 576 -6.76 16.64 12.30
N LYS A 577 -6.75 16.78 10.97
CA LYS A 577 -7.38 15.84 10.03
C LYS A 577 -6.84 15.99 8.60
N THR A 578 -7.10 14.99 7.76
CA THR A 578 -6.94 15.06 6.31
C THR A 578 -7.81 16.17 5.72
N ARG A 579 -7.25 16.94 4.78
CA ARG A 579 -7.98 17.94 3.98
C ARG A 579 -7.41 18.04 2.58
N ILE A 580 -8.28 18.39 1.62
CA ILE A 580 -7.86 19.04 0.38
C ILE A 580 -7.26 20.40 0.75
N HIS A 581 -6.04 20.68 0.28
CA HIS A 581 -5.34 21.96 0.43
C HIS A 581 -5.15 22.67 -0.91
N ASP A 582 -5.11 21.91 -2.01
CA ASP A 582 -5.27 22.40 -3.37
C ASP A 582 -6.34 21.55 -4.08
N ALA A 583 -7.36 22.21 -4.63
CA ALA A 583 -8.52 21.59 -5.27
C ALA A 583 -8.35 21.40 -6.79
N SER A 584 -7.28 21.94 -7.39
CA SER A 584 -6.91 21.72 -8.80
C SER A 584 -5.38 21.66 -9.00
N PRO A 585 -4.67 20.69 -8.36
CA PRO A 585 -3.21 20.65 -8.43
C PRO A 585 -2.67 20.36 -9.84
N GLY A 586 -1.42 20.74 -10.05
CA GLY A 586 -0.75 20.69 -11.35
C GLY A 586 -0.62 19.30 -11.95
N THR A 587 -0.47 19.28 -13.28
CA THR A 587 0.10 18.13 -13.98
C THR A 587 1.60 18.11 -13.70
N LEU A 588 2.11 17.00 -13.16
CA LEU A 588 3.52 16.85 -12.80
C LEU A 588 4.26 16.02 -13.85
N THR A 589 5.56 16.28 -14.01
CA THR A 589 6.46 15.47 -14.82
C THR A 589 7.64 15.00 -13.98
N GLY A 590 7.93 13.70 -14.02
CA GLY A 590 9.11 13.09 -13.43
C GLY A 590 9.77 12.13 -14.43
N SER A 591 10.61 11.22 -13.93
CA SER A 591 11.18 10.15 -14.75
C SER A 591 11.35 8.85 -13.96
N VAL A 592 11.39 7.73 -14.69
CA VAL A 592 11.60 6.38 -14.18
C VAL A 592 12.80 5.72 -14.89
N GLY A 593 13.66 5.05 -14.14
CA GLY A 593 14.82 4.32 -14.68
C GLY A 593 15.12 3.04 -13.91
N ALA A 594 16.15 2.31 -14.34
CA ALA A 594 16.47 1.00 -13.76
C ALA A 594 16.75 1.04 -12.23
N ARG A 595 17.41 2.12 -11.75
CA ARG A 595 17.75 2.34 -10.33
C ARG A 595 16.56 2.62 -9.41
N ASP A 596 15.37 2.90 -9.95
CA ASP A 596 14.16 3.05 -9.13
C ASP A 596 13.76 1.72 -8.48
N VAL A 597 14.13 0.60 -9.11
CA VAL A 597 14.06 -0.72 -8.51
C VAL A 597 15.38 -0.98 -7.79
N ASP A 598 15.46 -0.52 -6.54
CA ASP A 598 16.58 -0.70 -5.61
C ASP A 598 17.33 -2.04 -5.76
N ALA A 599 16.59 -3.15 -5.68
CA ALA A 599 17.14 -4.50 -5.72
C ALA A 599 17.28 -5.10 -7.14
N ILE A 600 17.30 -4.31 -8.21
CA ILE A 600 17.33 -4.79 -9.61
C ILE A 600 18.55 -5.68 -9.92
N ASP A 601 19.73 -5.34 -9.38
CA ASP A 601 20.97 -6.13 -9.51
C ASP A 601 20.78 -7.57 -9.00
N ARG A 602 19.97 -7.73 -7.94
CA ARG A 602 19.70 -9.04 -7.30
C ARG A 602 18.88 -9.96 -8.21
N ILE A 603 18.12 -9.42 -9.19
CA ILE A 603 17.36 -10.17 -10.22
C ILE A 603 18.18 -10.35 -11.50
N ALA A 604 18.90 -9.30 -11.91
CA ALA A 604 19.68 -9.30 -13.14
C ALA A 604 20.80 -10.36 -13.09
N GLY A 605 21.53 -10.40 -11.96
CA GLY A 605 22.58 -11.37 -11.69
C GLY A 605 24.00 -10.87 -12.04
N LEU A 606 24.99 -11.71 -11.75
CA LEU A 606 26.40 -11.39 -11.94
C LEU A 606 26.72 -11.12 -13.42
N GLY A 607 27.45 -10.03 -13.69
CA GLY A 607 27.87 -9.64 -15.03
C GLY A 607 26.84 -8.84 -15.83
N TRP A 608 25.71 -8.43 -15.22
CA TRP A 608 24.78 -7.51 -15.86
C TRP A 608 25.43 -6.15 -16.16
N ASN A 609 25.13 -5.59 -17.33
CA ASN A 609 25.73 -4.35 -17.84
C ASN A 609 24.93 -3.08 -17.47
N GLY A 610 23.79 -3.21 -16.79
CA GLY A 610 22.90 -2.11 -16.43
C GLY A 610 21.80 -1.79 -17.45
N GLU A 611 21.70 -2.52 -18.58
CA GLU A 611 20.61 -2.33 -19.55
C GLU A 611 19.32 -3.06 -19.13
N VAL A 612 18.18 -2.36 -19.22
CA VAL A 612 16.84 -2.95 -19.05
C VAL A 612 16.01 -2.79 -20.31
N VAL A 613 14.97 -3.60 -20.40
CA VAL A 613 13.76 -3.28 -21.17
C VAL A 613 12.74 -2.73 -20.19
N VAL A 614 12.05 -1.66 -20.58
CA VAL A 614 10.88 -1.14 -19.87
C VAL A 614 9.64 -1.38 -20.72
N TYR A 615 8.61 -1.99 -20.13
CA TYR A 615 7.26 -2.01 -20.70
C TYR A 615 6.37 -1.01 -19.95
N CYS A 616 5.84 -0.03 -20.68
CA CYS A 616 4.97 1.04 -20.19
C CYS A 616 3.51 0.62 -20.31
N TYR A 617 2.83 0.38 -19.19
CA TYR A 617 1.52 -0.29 -19.18
C TYR A 617 0.43 0.46 -19.98
N ARG A 618 0.27 1.79 -19.82
CA ARG A 618 -0.86 2.50 -20.46
C ARG A 618 -0.64 2.84 -21.94
N SER A 619 0.62 2.94 -22.39
CA SER A 619 0.92 3.14 -23.82
C SER A 619 1.13 1.82 -24.58
N GLY A 620 1.47 0.74 -23.87
CA GLY A 620 1.84 -0.55 -24.46
C GLY A 620 3.25 -0.57 -25.05
N GLU A 621 4.03 0.51 -24.89
CA GLU A 621 5.35 0.66 -25.50
C GLU A 621 6.42 -0.18 -24.80
N VAL A 622 7.36 -0.71 -25.59
CA VAL A 622 8.54 -1.44 -25.14
C VAL A 622 9.78 -0.65 -25.51
N VAL A 623 10.57 -0.25 -24.50
CA VAL A 623 11.75 0.60 -24.69
C VAL A 623 12.99 -0.06 -24.08
N ARG A 624 14.02 -0.29 -24.90
CA ARG A 624 15.36 -0.64 -24.41
C ARG A 624 16.02 0.60 -23.82
N LEU A 625 16.33 0.54 -22.52
CA LEU A 625 16.86 1.65 -21.74
C LEU A 625 18.32 1.35 -21.35
N PRO A 626 19.30 2.12 -21.84
CA PRO A 626 20.70 2.00 -21.45
C PRO A 626 20.92 2.21 -19.95
N LYS A 627 22.07 1.75 -19.44
CA LYS A 627 22.49 2.05 -18.06
C LYS A 627 22.47 3.58 -17.80
N GLU A 628 21.96 3.96 -16.63
CA GLU A 628 21.71 5.34 -16.18
C GLU A 628 20.68 6.17 -16.99
N ALA A 629 20.07 5.62 -18.05
CA ALA A 629 19.01 6.32 -18.75
C ALA A 629 17.66 6.23 -18.00
N THR A 630 16.79 7.22 -18.24
CA THR A 630 15.45 7.32 -17.63
C THR A 630 14.40 7.70 -18.68
N LEU A 631 13.18 7.20 -18.53
CA LEU A 631 12.02 7.57 -19.34
C LEU A 631 11.20 8.68 -18.64
N PRO A 632 10.76 9.73 -19.36
CA PRO A 632 9.91 10.77 -18.79
C PRO A 632 8.49 10.25 -18.56
N VAL A 633 7.82 10.74 -17.52
CA VAL A 633 6.42 10.43 -17.22
C VAL A 633 5.67 11.68 -16.76
N THR A 634 4.50 11.93 -17.32
CA THR A 634 3.69 13.14 -17.06
C THR A 634 2.27 12.75 -16.66
N LEU A 635 1.84 13.15 -15.45
CA LEU A 635 0.58 12.69 -14.83
C LEU A 635 -0.21 13.86 -14.21
N LYS A 636 -1.51 13.92 -14.47
CA LYS A 636 -2.46 14.73 -13.69
C LYS A 636 -2.76 14.06 -12.35
N VAL A 637 -3.33 14.79 -11.41
CA VAL A 637 -3.77 14.27 -10.11
C VAL A 637 -4.71 13.07 -10.30
N LEU A 638 -4.51 12.00 -9.50
CA LEU A 638 -5.17 10.70 -9.63
C LEU A 638 -4.90 9.93 -10.94
N GLU A 639 -4.00 10.39 -11.82
CA GLU A 639 -3.42 9.56 -12.87
C GLU A 639 -2.20 8.77 -12.35
N TYR A 640 -1.91 7.66 -13.01
CA TYR A 640 -0.84 6.73 -12.70
C TYR A 640 -0.14 6.24 -13.99
N GLU A 641 1.01 5.60 -13.87
CA GLU A 641 1.65 4.77 -14.91
C GLU A 641 2.40 3.60 -14.25
N LEU A 642 2.47 2.44 -14.90
CA LEU A 642 3.18 1.25 -14.39
C LEU A 642 4.27 0.81 -15.37
N PHE A 643 5.51 0.78 -14.88
CA PHE A 643 6.72 0.45 -15.63
C PHE A 643 7.26 -0.90 -15.17
N HIS A 644 7.33 -1.86 -16.09
CA HIS A 644 7.89 -3.18 -15.83
C HIS A 644 9.36 -3.18 -16.25
N ILE A 645 10.26 -3.27 -15.27
CA ILE A 645 11.70 -3.07 -15.42
C ILE A 645 12.38 -4.43 -15.54
N CYS A 646 12.63 -4.87 -16.77
CA CYS A 646 13.06 -6.23 -17.09
C CYS A 646 14.56 -6.24 -17.48
N PRO A 647 15.48 -6.77 -16.64
CA PRO A 647 16.90 -6.81 -16.98
C PRO A 647 17.18 -7.60 -18.25
N ILE A 648 17.99 -7.04 -19.16
CA ILE A 648 18.43 -7.76 -20.35
C ILE A 648 19.47 -8.80 -19.95
N LYS A 649 19.21 -10.08 -20.28
CA LYS A 649 20.22 -11.14 -20.12
C LYS A 649 20.93 -11.43 -21.44
N VAL A 650 22.25 -11.55 -21.37
CA VAL A 650 23.14 -11.90 -22.48
C VAL A 650 23.61 -13.34 -22.29
N SER A 651 23.48 -14.18 -23.32
CA SER A 651 23.79 -15.61 -23.24
C SER A 651 25.30 -15.89 -23.38
N SER A 652 26.06 -15.69 -22.30
CA SER A 652 27.46 -16.13 -22.22
C SER A 652 27.54 -17.63 -21.88
N CYS A 653 28.10 -18.44 -22.78
CA CYS A 653 28.15 -19.90 -22.63
C CYS A 653 29.48 -20.36 -22.00
N ALA A 654 29.52 -20.54 -20.69
CA ALA A 654 30.68 -21.10 -20.00
C ALA A 654 30.68 -22.65 -20.04
N ARG A 655 31.29 -23.26 -21.07
CA ARG A 655 31.70 -24.68 -20.98
C ARG A 655 32.97 -24.80 -20.14
N PHE A 656 32.83 -25.35 -18.93
CA PHE A 656 33.97 -25.85 -18.14
C PHE A 656 34.40 -27.25 -18.61
N ASP A 657 34.94 -27.34 -19.82
CA ASP A 657 35.67 -28.54 -20.25
C ASP A 657 37.04 -28.58 -19.55
N ASN A 658 37.20 -29.48 -18.59
CA ASN A 658 38.37 -29.56 -17.71
C ASN A 658 39.65 -29.98 -18.45
N ALA A 659 40.43 -29.00 -18.92
CA ALA A 659 41.78 -29.20 -19.43
C ALA A 659 42.77 -28.24 -18.73
N MET A 660 43.46 -28.72 -17.69
CA MET A 660 44.56 -27.96 -17.09
C MET A 660 45.73 -27.80 -18.08
N CYS A 661 46.16 -26.57 -18.31
CA CYS A 661 47.45 -26.27 -18.92
C CYS A 661 48.17 -25.17 -18.12
N LEU A 662 48.84 -25.59 -17.04
CA LEU A 662 49.82 -24.74 -16.35
C LEU A 662 51.06 -24.61 -17.24
N ILE A 663 51.26 -23.43 -17.83
CA ILE A 663 52.51 -23.06 -18.47
C ILE A 663 53.28 -22.17 -17.49
N ASP A 664 54.23 -22.76 -16.77
CA ASP A 664 55.21 -22.02 -15.98
C ASP A 664 56.08 -21.14 -16.90
N PHE A 665 56.09 -19.83 -16.66
CA PHE A 665 57.17 -18.96 -17.08
C PHE A 665 57.64 -18.09 -15.91
N VAL A 666 58.96 -17.95 -15.81
CA VAL A 666 59.64 -17.58 -14.56
C VAL A 666 59.42 -16.12 -14.17
N GLY A 667 58.62 -15.93 -13.13
CA GLY A 667 58.90 -15.02 -12.01
C GLY A 667 59.28 -13.57 -12.30
N LEU A 668 58.26 -12.71 -12.41
CA LEU A 668 58.25 -11.37 -11.82
C LEU A 668 56.79 -11.00 -11.46
N GLY A 669 56.57 -10.48 -10.25
CA GLY A 669 55.23 -10.44 -9.66
C GLY A 669 54.38 -9.22 -10.02
N VAL A 670 53.42 -9.39 -10.93
CA VAL A 670 52.20 -8.59 -11.02
C VAL A 670 51.03 -9.53 -11.34
N TYR A 671 50.00 -9.58 -10.49
CA TYR A 671 48.77 -10.30 -10.77
C TYR A 671 47.73 -9.35 -11.37
N GLU A 672 47.85 -9.09 -12.67
CA GLU A 672 46.79 -8.39 -13.42
C GLU A 672 45.75 -9.42 -13.86
N LEU A 673 44.54 -9.34 -13.30
CA LEU A 673 43.44 -10.27 -13.61
C LEU A 673 42.81 -9.92 -14.96
N VAL A 674 43.52 -10.23 -16.05
CA VAL A 674 43.03 -10.02 -17.42
C VAL A 674 41.90 -11.00 -17.71
N VAL A 675 40.67 -10.57 -17.43
CA VAL A 675 39.45 -11.28 -17.85
C VAL A 675 39.33 -11.16 -19.37
N LEU A 676 39.87 -12.16 -20.07
CA LEU A 676 39.66 -12.34 -21.52
C LEU A 676 38.19 -12.68 -21.77
N MET A 677 37.37 -11.64 -21.97
CA MET A 677 36.05 -11.79 -22.56
C MET A 677 36.20 -12.36 -23.97
N GLN A 678 35.59 -13.52 -24.22
CA GLN A 678 35.58 -14.12 -25.55
C GLN A 678 34.15 -14.54 -25.91
N GLU A 679 33.67 -14.01 -27.04
CA GLU A 679 32.30 -14.20 -27.52
C GLU A 679 32.07 -15.61 -28.09
N ILE A 680 30.85 -16.12 -27.95
CA ILE A 680 30.44 -17.43 -28.49
C ILE A 680 29.19 -17.32 -29.39
N ALA A 681 28.36 -16.29 -29.22
CA ALA A 681 27.32 -15.89 -30.19
C ALA A 681 26.99 -14.39 -30.07
N PRO A 682 27.17 -13.57 -31.12
CA PRO A 682 26.84 -12.14 -31.06
C PRO A 682 25.31 -11.85 -31.04
N GLU A 683 24.94 -10.77 -30.35
CA GLU A 683 23.72 -9.97 -30.56
C GLU A 683 22.33 -10.58 -30.23
N VAL A 684 22.25 -11.72 -29.55
CA VAL A 684 20.97 -12.24 -29.03
C VAL A 684 20.71 -11.76 -27.61
N PHE A 685 19.72 -10.87 -27.46
CA PHE A 685 19.28 -10.29 -26.19
C PHE A 685 17.82 -10.69 -25.91
N PHE A 686 17.51 -10.98 -24.65
CA PHE A 686 16.16 -11.32 -24.21
C PHE A 686 15.83 -10.69 -22.85
N ALA A 687 14.56 -10.27 -22.68
CA ALA A 687 13.99 -9.92 -21.38
C ALA A 687 12.50 -10.31 -21.32
N PRO A 688 12.04 -11.10 -20.31
CA PRO A 688 10.64 -11.47 -20.19
C PRO A 688 9.82 -10.29 -19.63
N ILE A 689 8.68 -9.95 -20.27
CA ILE A 689 7.81 -8.85 -19.82
C ILE A 689 6.67 -9.39 -18.96
N GLY A 690 5.94 -10.42 -19.45
CA GLY A 690 4.84 -11.05 -18.72
C GLY A 690 3.48 -10.90 -19.42
N LEU A 691 2.38 -10.91 -18.66
CA LEU A 691 1.03 -10.73 -19.19
C LEU A 691 0.70 -9.25 -19.41
N LEU A 692 0.79 -8.81 -20.66
CA LEU A 692 0.80 -7.40 -21.08
C LEU A 692 -0.41 -6.59 -20.59
N ASP A 693 -1.57 -7.22 -20.47
CA ASP A 693 -2.83 -6.56 -20.15
C ASP A 693 -3.08 -6.45 -18.62
N MET A 694 -2.25 -7.13 -17.80
CA MET A 694 -2.31 -7.11 -16.32
C MET A 694 -1.49 -5.96 -15.74
N PHE A 695 -1.96 -5.35 -14.64
CA PHE A 695 -1.25 -4.24 -13.98
C PHE A 695 0.15 -4.64 -13.45
N ASN A 696 0.32 -5.88 -12.99
CA ASN A 696 1.64 -6.44 -12.67
C ASN A 696 1.99 -7.58 -13.65
N SER A 697 2.20 -7.20 -14.91
CA SER A 697 2.55 -8.11 -16.03
C SER A 697 3.67 -9.07 -15.66
N GLY A 698 4.77 -8.55 -15.11
CA GLY A 698 5.94 -9.33 -14.70
C GLY A 698 5.70 -10.32 -13.57
N GLY A 699 4.62 -10.16 -12.80
CA GLY A 699 4.20 -11.12 -11.76
C GLY A 699 3.71 -12.46 -12.32
N ALA A 700 3.45 -12.55 -13.64
CA ALA A 700 3.14 -13.80 -14.33
C ALA A 700 4.38 -14.68 -14.59
N VAL A 701 5.59 -14.09 -14.61
CA VAL A 701 6.84 -14.80 -14.94
C VAL A 701 7.39 -15.45 -13.69
N GLU A 702 7.25 -16.77 -13.61
CA GLU A 702 7.65 -17.56 -12.44
C GLU A 702 9.14 -17.90 -12.47
N GLU A 703 9.64 -18.37 -13.62
CA GLU A 703 11.03 -18.82 -13.84
C GLU A 703 11.47 -18.49 -15.29
N PHE A 704 12.77 -18.24 -15.49
CA PHE A 704 13.36 -17.91 -16.80
C PHE A 704 14.81 -18.42 -16.91
N GLU A 705 15.10 -19.20 -17.95
CA GLU A 705 16.44 -19.65 -18.37
C GLU A 705 16.72 -19.23 -19.82
N ALA A 706 17.97 -18.85 -20.11
CA ALA A 706 18.48 -18.70 -21.47
C ALA A 706 19.75 -19.56 -21.66
N ARG A 707 19.73 -20.45 -22.65
CA ARG A 707 20.83 -21.38 -22.97
C ARG A 707 21.26 -21.24 -24.44
N ALA A 708 22.52 -21.51 -24.73
CA ALA A 708 22.96 -21.69 -26.12
C ALA A 708 22.29 -22.95 -26.71
N ALA A 709 21.99 -22.93 -28.00
CA ALA A 709 21.48 -24.12 -28.69
C ALA A 709 22.57 -25.22 -28.74
N PRO A 710 22.20 -26.51 -28.70
CA PRO A 710 23.15 -27.60 -28.89
C PRO A 710 23.90 -27.46 -30.22
N SER A 711 25.23 -27.53 -30.15
CA SER A 711 26.08 -27.69 -31.32
C SER A 711 26.08 -29.18 -31.69
N ASP A 712 25.10 -29.63 -32.48
CA ASP A 712 24.93 -31.06 -32.78
C ASP A 712 26.21 -31.71 -33.30
N GLU A 713 26.52 -32.89 -32.75
CA GLU A 713 27.64 -33.69 -33.21
C GLU A 713 27.39 -34.19 -34.64
N ARG A 714 28.47 -34.22 -35.43
CA ARG A 714 28.53 -34.58 -36.85
C ARG A 714 27.48 -35.60 -37.32
N GLU A 715 26.34 -35.12 -37.82
CA GLU A 715 25.49 -35.91 -38.71
C GLU A 715 26.22 -36.12 -40.05
N VAL A 716 26.91 -37.25 -40.16
CA VAL A 716 27.36 -37.79 -41.43
C VAL A 716 26.21 -38.60 -42.01
N PHE A 717 25.37 -37.94 -42.80
CA PHE A 717 24.40 -38.60 -43.66
C PHE A 717 24.79 -38.46 -45.14
N ASP A 718 24.84 -39.60 -45.83
CA ASP A 718 24.98 -39.64 -47.28
C ASP A 718 23.77 -38.99 -47.96
N GLY A 719 24.00 -38.40 -49.13
CA GLY A 719 23.17 -37.29 -49.61
C GLY A 719 21.78 -37.67 -50.13
N GLU A 720 20.76 -36.98 -49.61
CA GLU A 720 19.56 -36.61 -50.38
C GLU A 720 19.19 -35.14 -50.08
N VAL A 721 18.87 -34.36 -51.12
CA VAL A 721 18.71 -32.89 -50.98
C VAL A 721 17.27 -32.53 -50.60
N GLY A 722 16.97 -32.64 -49.30
CA GLY A 722 15.71 -32.16 -48.71
C GLY A 722 15.68 -30.63 -48.59
N THR A 723 14.72 -29.97 -49.24
CA THR A 723 14.60 -28.50 -49.26
C THR A 723 13.90 -27.93 -48.01
N ASN A 724 14.50 -28.09 -46.83
CA ASN A 724 14.00 -27.49 -45.59
C ASN A 724 14.71 -26.16 -45.29
N ALA A 725 14.04 -25.05 -45.58
CA ALA A 725 14.52 -23.68 -45.30
C ALA A 725 14.32 -23.28 -43.82
N GLY A 726 14.77 -24.12 -42.88
CA GLY A 726 14.77 -23.84 -41.46
C GLY A 726 16.10 -23.25 -41.01
N GLY A 727 16.08 -22.05 -40.42
CA GLY A 727 17.26 -21.46 -39.79
C GLY A 727 17.73 -22.31 -38.60
N LYS A 728 19.05 -22.39 -38.37
CA LYS A 728 19.57 -23.09 -37.19
C LYS A 728 19.37 -22.25 -35.92
N PRO A 729 18.86 -22.82 -34.81
CA PRO A 729 18.83 -22.14 -33.54
C PRO A 729 20.27 -21.90 -33.03
N VAL A 730 20.45 -20.77 -32.35
CA VAL A 730 21.69 -20.29 -31.75
C VAL A 730 21.53 -20.16 -30.24
N ALA A 731 20.33 -19.77 -29.80
CA ALA A 731 19.95 -19.72 -28.39
C ALA A 731 18.50 -20.20 -28.22
N VAL A 732 18.21 -20.75 -27.04
CA VAL A 732 16.91 -21.26 -26.63
C VAL A 732 16.58 -20.67 -25.27
N VAL A 733 15.39 -20.11 -25.13
CA VAL A 733 14.87 -19.54 -23.88
C VAL A 733 13.74 -20.41 -23.37
N GLY A 734 13.82 -20.81 -22.10
CA GLY A 734 12.77 -21.52 -21.38
C GLY A 734 12.13 -20.63 -20.31
N LEU A 735 10.82 -20.67 -20.19
CA LEU A 735 10.04 -19.87 -19.24
C LEU A 735 9.00 -20.73 -18.53
N LYS A 736 8.69 -20.38 -17.28
CA LYS A 736 7.45 -20.77 -16.60
C LYS A 736 6.58 -19.55 -16.40
N VAL A 737 5.33 -19.60 -16.86
CA VAL A 737 4.40 -18.47 -16.85
C VAL A 737 3.03 -18.91 -16.33
N ARG A 738 2.46 -18.14 -15.39
CA ARG A 738 1.11 -18.35 -14.83
C ARG A 738 0.08 -17.42 -15.47
N GLY A 739 -1.16 -17.88 -15.62
CA GLY A 739 -2.28 -17.11 -16.15
C GLY A 739 -2.55 -17.33 -17.64
N CYS A 740 -3.15 -16.33 -18.29
CA CYS A 740 -3.64 -16.43 -19.69
C CYS A 740 -3.74 -15.04 -20.34
N GLY A 741 -3.94 -14.99 -21.66
CA GLY A 741 -4.05 -13.75 -22.43
C GLY A 741 -2.77 -13.41 -23.20
N ARG A 742 -2.55 -12.13 -23.53
CA ARG A 742 -1.37 -11.67 -24.27
C ARG A 742 -0.12 -11.75 -23.37
N PHE A 743 0.73 -12.74 -23.63
CA PHE A 743 2.08 -12.80 -23.08
C PHE A 743 3.06 -12.06 -23.99
N GLY A 744 3.93 -11.24 -23.41
CA GLY A 744 4.97 -10.52 -24.11
C GLY A 744 6.38 -10.75 -23.55
N ALA A 745 7.37 -10.64 -24.44
CA ALA A 745 8.78 -10.58 -24.11
C ALA A 745 9.54 -9.71 -25.14
N TYR A 746 10.65 -9.11 -24.73
CA TYR A 746 11.59 -8.48 -25.66
C TYR A 746 12.57 -9.52 -26.20
N VAL A 747 12.79 -9.49 -27.50
CA VAL A 747 13.77 -10.30 -28.23
C VAL A 747 14.45 -9.43 -29.26
N SER A 748 15.79 -9.40 -29.32
CA SER A 748 16.51 -8.54 -30.29
C SER A 748 16.36 -8.94 -31.76
N ARG A 749 15.82 -10.12 -32.03
CA ARG A 749 15.66 -10.71 -33.37
C ARG A 749 14.40 -11.57 -33.41
N ARG A 750 13.76 -11.66 -34.57
CA ARG A 750 12.56 -12.52 -34.76
C ARG A 750 12.91 -13.98 -34.42
N PRO A 751 12.12 -14.67 -33.57
CA PRO A 751 12.35 -16.07 -33.27
C PRO A 751 12.10 -16.96 -34.50
N ILE A 752 12.76 -18.13 -34.51
CA ILE A 752 12.56 -19.17 -35.52
C ILE A 752 11.29 -19.97 -35.19
N LYS A 753 11.10 -20.29 -33.90
CA LYS A 753 9.98 -21.10 -33.39
C LYS A 753 9.67 -20.75 -31.94
N CYS A 754 8.39 -20.77 -31.59
CA CYS A 754 7.92 -20.66 -30.22
C CYS A 754 6.98 -21.83 -29.90
N MET A 755 7.03 -22.35 -28.68
CA MET A 755 6.18 -23.45 -28.21
C MET A 755 5.59 -23.11 -26.85
N VAL A 756 4.34 -23.53 -26.62
CA VAL A 756 3.66 -23.50 -25.31
C VAL A 756 3.26 -24.93 -25.00
N ASP A 757 3.78 -25.50 -23.91
CA ASP A 757 3.64 -26.92 -23.53
C ASP A 757 3.87 -27.89 -24.70
N LEU A 758 5.00 -27.69 -25.40
CA LEU A 758 5.45 -28.43 -26.59
C LEU A 758 4.59 -28.25 -27.86
N LEU A 759 3.48 -27.51 -27.80
CA LEU A 759 2.68 -27.16 -28.96
C LEU A 759 3.24 -25.90 -29.65
N GLU A 760 3.55 -26.01 -30.95
CA GLU A 760 4.03 -24.87 -31.74
C GLU A 760 2.96 -23.77 -31.82
N THR A 761 3.31 -22.57 -31.37
CA THR A 761 2.36 -21.48 -31.13
C THR A 761 2.68 -20.31 -32.05
N ALA A 762 1.66 -19.77 -32.72
CA ALA A 762 1.80 -18.59 -33.58
C ALA A 762 2.15 -17.35 -32.76
N VAL A 763 3.05 -16.52 -33.29
CA VAL A 763 3.56 -15.32 -32.59
C VAL A 763 3.60 -14.10 -33.50
N GLU A 764 3.34 -12.94 -32.90
CA GLU A 764 3.51 -11.62 -33.49
C GLU A 764 4.87 -11.07 -33.04
N TYR A 765 5.62 -10.44 -33.95
CA TYR A 765 6.93 -9.86 -33.64
C TYR A 765 7.07 -8.49 -34.31
N GLU A 766 7.23 -7.46 -33.49
CA GLU A 766 7.46 -6.09 -33.92
C GLU A 766 8.96 -5.82 -34.01
N ALA A 767 9.46 -5.58 -35.22
CA ALA A 767 10.89 -5.46 -35.47
C ALA A 767 11.52 -4.18 -34.91
N ASP A 768 10.73 -3.10 -34.79
CA ASP A 768 11.22 -1.78 -34.36
C ASP A 768 11.38 -1.68 -32.83
N THR A 769 10.54 -2.38 -32.07
CA THR A 769 10.60 -2.44 -30.58
C THR A 769 11.27 -3.69 -30.06
N GLY A 770 11.30 -4.78 -30.85
CA GLY A 770 11.71 -6.12 -30.42
C GLY A 770 10.63 -6.86 -29.61
N LEU A 771 9.39 -6.35 -29.55
CA LEU A 771 8.30 -7.02 -28.84
C LEU A 771 7.85 -8.29 -29.57
N LEU A 772 8.03 -9.43 -28.92
CA LEU A 772 7.39 -10.71 -29.22
C LEU A 772 6.10 -10.84 -28.41
N THR A 773 4.97 -11.07 -29.07
CA THR A 773 3.67 -11.35 -28.41
C THR A 773 3.12 -12.71 -28.82
N LEU A 774 2.56 -13.44 -27.85
CA LEU A 774 1.83 -14.69 -28.08
C LEU A 774 0.61 -14.77 -27.14
N THR A 775 -0.38 -15.61 -27.47
CA THR A 775 -1.57 -15.80 -26.62
C THR A 775 -1.46 -17.08 -25.81
N LEU A 776 -1.49 -16.97 -24.48
CA LEU A 776 -1.64 -18.10 -23.56
C LEU A 776 -3.12 -18.41 -23.38
N PRO A 777 -3.57 -19.68 -23.54
CA PRO A 777 -4.97 -20.06 -23.33
C PRO A 777 -5.32 -20.02 -21.83
N VAL A 778 -6.63 -20.10 -21.53
CA VAL A 778 -7.11 -20.20 -20.14
C VAL A 778 -6.78 -21.61 -19.62
N PRO A 779 -6.09 -21.76 -18.48
CA PRO A 779 -5.79 -23.07 -17.92
C PRO A 779 -7.02 -23.72 -17.29
N GLU A 780 -7.08 -25.06 -17.32
CA GLU A 780 -8.12 -25.84 -16.62
C GLU A 780 -7.79 -26.06 -15.13
N GLU A 781 -6.50 -26.01 -14.76
CA GLU A 781 -6.02 -26.16 -13.38
C GLU A 781 -5.71 -24.80 -12.73
N GLU A 782 -6.07 -24.62 -11.46
CA GLU A 782 -5.71 -23.45 -10.66
C GLU A 782 -4.16 -23.37 -10.49
N MET A 783 -3.59 -22.16 -10.55
CA MET A 783 -2.15 -21.90 -10.43
C MET A 783 -1.25 -22.59 -11.48
N TYR A 784 -1.82 -23.05 -12.61
CA TYR A 784 -1.07 -23.70 -13.69
C TYR A 784 0.10 -22.85 -14.24
N LYS A 785 1.16 -23.53 -14.71
CA LYS A 785 2.41 -22.91 -15.19
C LYS A 785 2.83 -23.42 -16.56
N TRP A 786 2.41 -22.72 -17.61
CA TRP A 786 2.81 -22.92 -19.00
C TRP A 786 4.34 -22.99 -19.12
N ALA A 787 4.85 -24.04 -19.77
CA ALA A 787 6.22 -24.11 -20.26
C ALA A 787 6.28 -23.40 -21.63
N ILE A 788 6.93 -22.24 -21.71
CA ILE A 788 7.18 -21.58 -23.00
C ILE A 788 8.63 -21.85 -23.40
N GLU A 789 8.86 -22.35 -24.62
CA GLU A 789 10.20 -22.38 -25.23
C GLU A 789 10.23 -21.43 -26.45
N ILE A 790 11.25 -20.58 -26.52
CA ILE A 790 11.49 -19.62 -27.61
C ILE A 790 12.87 -19.94 -28.22
N GLN A 791 12.87 -20.32 -29.50
CA GLN A 791 14.10 -20.66 -30.25
C GLN A 791 14.50 -19.51 -31.15
N MET A 792 15.72 -19.00 -30.97
CA MET A 792 16.27 -17.83 -31.66
C MET A 792 17.50 -18.23 -32.47
N GLY A 793 17.70 -17.66 -33.65
CA GLY A 793 18.86 -17.96 -34.48
C GLY A 793 18.90 -17.16 -35.78
N TYR A 794 19.72 -17.62 -36.73
CA TYR A 794 19.92 -16.90 -37.99
C TYR A 794 18.92 -17.36 -39.05
N PHE A 795 18.07 -16.43 -39.50
CA PHE A 795 17.38 -16.56 -40.80
C PHE A 795 18.39 -16.26 -41.91
N GLU A 796 18.64 -17.22 -42.79
CA GLU A 796 19.33 -16.95 -44.05
C GLU A 796 18.38 -16.24 -45.01
N GLU A 797 18.58 -14.94 -45.23
CA GLU A 797 17.95 -14.26 -46.35
C GLU A 797 18.43 -14.88 -47.66
N LEU A 798 17.52 -15.57 -48.35
CA LEU A 798 17.71 -16.04 -49.72
C LEU A 798 17.91 -14.84 -50.66
N LYS A 799 19.17 -14.39 -50.79
CA LYS A 799 19.60 -13.41 -51.79
C LYS A 799 19.44 -14.01 -53.18
N VAL A 800 18.24 -13.88 -53.75
CA VAL A 800 17.90 -14.28 -55.11
C VAL A 800 18.78 -13.52 -56.09
N HIS A 801 19.87 -14.15 -56.52
CA HIS A 801 20.84 -13.57 -57.45
C HIS A 801 20.27 -13.53 -58.88
N THR A 802 19.41 -12.54 -59.16
CA THR A 802 18.95 -12.22 -60.52
C THR A 802 20.12 -11.72 -61.36
N LYS A 803 20.86 -12.65 -61.99
CA LYS A 803 22.00 -12.34 -62.85
C LYS A 803 21.56 -11.61 -64.13
N SER A 804 21.90 -10.32 -64.18
CA SER A 804 22.28 -9.57 -65.39
C SER A 804 21.27 -9.44 -66.53
N SER A 805 20.89 -8.18 -66.80
CA SER A 805 21.28 -7.60 -68.09
C SER A 805 21.69 -6.13 -67.95
N ARG A 806 22.74 -5.70 -68.65
CA ARG A 806 23.13 -4.28 -68.79
C ARG A 806 22.51 -3.72 -70.07
N ARG A 807 21.93 -2.52 -70.01
CA ARG A 807 21.83 -1.61 -71.17
C ARG A 807 21.83 -0.14 -70.71
N SER A 808 22.17 0.77 -71.62
CA SER A 808 22.70 2.10 -71.29
C SER A 808 22.18 3.22 -72.17
N SER A 809 21.59 4.24 -71.54
CA SER A 809 21.29 5.59 -72.05
C SER A 809 20.66 6.38 -70.89
N GLY A 810 20.75 7.70 -70.76
CA GLY A 810 21.37 8.74 -71.59
C GLY A 810 20.77 10.08 -71.12
N ALA A 811 21.57 11.14 -70.96
CA ALA A 811 21.15 12.34 -70.22
C ALA A 811 20.49 13.41 -71.11
N THR A 812 19.55 14.18 -70.53
CA THR A 812 19.29 15.59 -70.86
C THR A 812 18.53 16.31 -69.74
N SER A 813 18.95 17.53 -69.41
CA SER A 813 18.13 18.54 -68.71
C SER A 813 17.37 19.39 -69.75
N PRO A 814 16.48 20.31 -69.33
CA PRO A 814 16.93 21.70 -69.28
C PRO A 814 16.33 22.55 -68.13
N SER A 815 16.82 23.80 -68.02
CA SER A 815 16.22 24.92 -67.26
C SER A 815 15.04 25.54 -68.06
N SER A 816 14.38 26.66 -67.73
CA SER A 816 14.56 27.79 -66.77
C SER A 816 13.28 28.66 -66.80
N GLY A 817 12.98 29.45 -65.74
CA GLY A 817 11.93 30.49 -65.82
C GLY A 817 11.69 31.27 -64.52
N THR A 818 11.55 32.60 -64.58
CA THR A 818 11.58 33.52 -63.43
C THR A 818 10.29 34.35 -63.19
N ALA A 819 9.86 34.37 -61.92
CA ALA A 819 9.41 35.53 -61.12
C ALA A 819 8.04 36.25 -61.37
N THR A 820 7.60 36.95 -60.30
CA THR A 820 6.47 37.92 -60.17
C THR A 820 5.03 37.38 -60.33
N SER A 821 3.99 37.89 -59.64
CA SER A 821 3.89 38.68 -58.38
C SER A 821 2.42 38.71 -57.87
N ASP A 822 2.23 38.98 -56.57
CA ASP A 822 1.04 39.41 -55.80
C ASP A 822 -0.37 39.54 -56.45
N GLY A 823 -1.41 39.09 -55.74
CA GLY A 823 -2.80 39.52 -55.98
C GLY A 823 -3.90 38.66 -55.32
N GLU A 824 -4.71 39.26 -54.44
CA GLU A 824 -5.93 38.62 -53.88
C GLU A 824 -7.15 38.79 -54.79
N ARG A 825 -8.00 37.75 -54.96
CA ARG A 825 -9.40 37.71 -54.42
C ARG A 825 -10.32 36.61 -55.02
N SER A 826 -10.89 35.80 -54.12
CA SER A 826 -12.29 35.31 -54.02
C SER A 826 -13.08 34.73 -55.21
N SER A 827 -13.92 33.73 -54.87
CA SER A 827 -15.10 33.18 -55.59
C SER A 827 -14.84 32.26 -56.80
N SER A 828 -15.53 31.12 -56.97
CA SER A 828 -16.49 30.41 -56.07
C SER A 828 -16.89 29.03 -56.64
N VAL A 829 -17.28 28.09 -55.75
CA VAL A 829 -18.32 27.02 -55.95
C VAL A 829 -18.00 25.92 -56.97
N ASP A 830 -18.20 24.61 -56.75
CA ASP A 830 -18.57 23.68 -55.63
C ASP A 830 -18.35 22.23 -56.20
N ASP A 831 -18.51 21.05 -55.60
CA ASP A 831 -18.46 20.37 -54.27
C ASP A 831 -18.45 18.84 -54.67
N ALA A 832 -18.13 17.77 -53.94
CA ALA A 832 -18.11 17.36 -52.52
C ALA A 832 -17.19 16.11 -52.37
N SER A 833 -17.09 15.33 -51.28
CA SER A 833 -17.77 15.29 -49.97
C SER A 833 -16.96 14.44 -48.96
N PRO A 834 -16.93 14.82 -47.67
CA PRO A 834 -16.80 13.86 -46.56
C PRO A 834 -18.03 13.91 -45.63
N LYS A 835 -18.68 12.76 -45.37
CA LYS A 835 -19.85 12.67 -44.46
C LYS A 835 -19.59 11.76 -43.26
N SER A 836 -19.40 12.33 -42.07
CA SER A 836 -19.60 11.64 -40.77
C SER A 836 -19.53 12.53 -39.51
N MET A 837 -19.02 13.77 -39.57
CA MET A 837 -18.65 14.56 -38.37
C MET A 837 -19.72 15.52 -37.79
N GLU A 838 -20.91 15.64 -38.38
CA GLU A 838 -21.98 16.48 -37.82
C GLU A 838 -22.95 15.69 -36.93
N LYS A 839 -22.83 15.85 -35.59
CA LYS A 839 -23.93 15.52 -34.66
C LYS A 839 -23.92 16.19 -33.27
N LEU A 840 -22.94 17.05 -32.96
CA LEU A 840 -22.70 17.56 -31.60
C LEU A 840 -22.53 19.09 -31.45
N CYS A 841 -22.92 19.90 -32.43
CA CYS A 841 -22.93 21.36 -32.31
C CYS A 841 -24.31 21.95 -32.61
N HIS A 842 -24.81 22.82 -31.73
CA HIS A 842 -26.05 23.58 -31.97
C HIS A 842 -25.75 24.93 -32.66
N PRO A 843 -26.53 25.33 -33.68
CA PRO A 843 -26.37 26.64 -34.32
C PRO A 843 -26.49 27.79 -33.32
N MET A 844 -25.54 28.73 -33.39
CA MET A 844 -25.39 29.81 -32.40
C MET A 844 -26.64 30.71 -32.31
N GLU A 845 -27.32 30.96 -33.43
CA GLU A 845 -28.57 31.71 -33.50
C GLU A 845 -29.69 31.07 -32.67
N LYS A 846 -29.73 29.73 -32.61
CA LYS A 846 -30.71 28.99 -31.81
C LYS A 846 -30.41 29.12 -30.32
N VAL A 847 -29.12 29.16 -29.95
CA VAL A 847 -28.65 29.43 -28.58
C VAL A 847 -28.97 30.88 -28.17
N VAL A 848 -28.84 31.85 -29.08
CA VAL A 848 -29.19 33.26 -28.84
C VAL A 848 -30.70 33.43 -28.64
N MET A 849 -31.54 32.81 -29.48
CA MET A 849 -33.00 32.83 -29.27
C MET A 849 -33.39 32.17 -27.94
N GLU A 850 -32.84 30.99 -27.61
CA GLU A 850 -33.10 30.37 -26.30
C GLU A 850 -32.62 31.25 -25.13
N ALA A 851 -31.51 31.97 -25.26
CA ALA A 851 -31.01 32.87 -24.21
C ALA A 851 -31.92 34.09 -24.02
N GLN A 852 -32.51 34.62 -25.09
CA GLN A 852 -33.49 35.70 -25.04
C GLN A 852 -34.82 35.23 -24.41
N GLU A 853 -35.28 34.04 -24.79
CA GLU A 853 -36.54 33.45 -24.30
C GLU A 853 -36.45 32.96 -22.84
N LYS A 854 -35.28 32.46 -22.40
CA LYS A 854 -35.05 31.95 -21.03
C LYS A 854 -34.71 33.05 -20.02
N GLY A 855 -34.44 34.27 -20.48
CA GLY A 855 -34.11 35.43 -19.65
C GLY A 855 -32.68 35.43 -19.09
N SER A 856 -32.27 36.57 -18.51
CA SER A 856 -30.93 36.76 -17.95
C SER A 856 -30.61 35.77 -16.82
N LEU A 857 -29.32 35.54 -16.56
CA LEU A 857 -28.88 34.65 -15.48
C LEU A 857 -29.47 35.06 -14.12
N VAL A 858 -29.58 36.38 -13.87
CA VAL A 858 -30.20 36.94 -12.66
C VAL A 858 -31.69 36.58 -12.55
N HIS A 859 -32.46 36.72 -13.64
CA HIS A 859 -33.87 36.28 -13.65
C HIS A 859 -34.03 34.76 -13.48
N ARG A 860 -33.07 33.97 -13.97
CA ARG A 860 -33.06 32.51 -13.78
C ARG A 860 -32.74 32.11 -12.33
N ILE A 861 -31.89 32.88 -11.64
CA ILE A 861 -31.59 32.71 -10.20
C ILE A 861 -32.79 33.13 -9.35
N ASP A 862 -33.38 34.31 -9.60
CA ASP A 862 -34.61 34.79 -8.93
C ASP A 862 -35.79 33.80 -9.06
N ARG A 863 -35.94 33.18 -10.24
CA ARG A 863 -36.94 32.12 -10.48
C ARG A 863 -36.59 30.80 -9.76
N LEU A 864 -35.31 30.47 -9.62
CA LEU A 864 -34.87 29.29 -8.84
C LEU A 864 -35.13 29.51 -7.34
N GLU A 865 -34.78 30.68 -6.81
CA GLU A 865 -35.01 31.05 -5.40
C GLU A 865 -36.50 31.01 -5.06
N LYS A 866 -37.37 31.58 -5.90
CA LYS A 866 -38.83 31.51 -5.73
C LYS A 866 -39.37 30.07 -5.82
N ASN A 867 -38.80 29.22 -6.67
CA ASN A 867 -39.16 27.81 -6.74
C ASN A 867 -38.70 27.03 -5.49
N VAL A 868 -37.51 27.32 -4.94
CA VAL A 868 -37.02 26.70 -3.70
C VAL A 868 -37.87 27.13 -2.50
N LEU A 869 -38.15 28.43 -2.36
CA LEU A 869 -39.06 28.95 -1.32
C LEU A 869 -40.44 28.30 -1.39
N ARG A 870 -41.00 28.13 -2.60
CA ARG A 870 -42.27 27.43 -2.78
C ARG A 870 -42.16 25.95 -2.39
N MET A 871 -41.08 25.24 -2.75
CA MET A 871 -40.86 23.86 -2.32
C MET A 871 -40.70 23.75 -0.79
N GLU A 872 -40.12 24.75 -0.13
CA GLU A 872 -40.08 24.80 1.34
C GLU A 872 -41.47 25.00 1.96
N GLU A 873 -42.30 25.89 1.42
CA GLU A 873 -43.69 26.03 1.86
C GLU A 873 -44.50 24.73 1.61
N GLU A 874 -44.33 24.11 0.44
CA GLU A 874 -45.00 22.88 0.05
C GLU A 874 -44.55 21.71 0.97
N LYS A 875 -43.25 21.61 1.29
CA LYS A 875 -42.71 20.66 2.28
C LYS A 875 -43.21 20.93 3.71
N ARG A 876 -43.29 22.20 4.14
CA ARG A 876 -43.85 22.57 5.46
C ARG A 876 -45.35 22.26 5.55
N ARG A 877 -46.09 22.37 4.45
CA ARG A 877 -47.51 21.95 4.39
C ARG A 877 -47.66 20.44 4.48
N VAL A 878 -46.87 19.65 3.74
CA VAL A 878 -46.87 18.18 3.87
C VAL A 878 -46.58 17.76 5.32
N HIS A 879 -45.53 18.30 5.96
CA HIS A 879 -45.23 17.99 7.37
C HIS A 879 -46.35 18.43 8.33
N GLY A 880 -46.98 19.57 8.10
CA GLY A 880 -48.13 20.03 8.90
C GLY A 880 -49.38 19.15 8.72
N GLU A 881 -49.58 18.57 7.53
CA GLU A 881 -50.66 17.64 7.24
C GLU A 881 -50.38 16.24 7.83
N GLU A 882 -49.11 15.80 7.85
CA GLU A 882 -48.65 14.60 8.57
C GLU A 882 -48.88 14.71 10.10
N GLU A 883 -48.50 15.83 10.73
CA GLU A 883 -48.80 16.09 12.14
C GLU A 883 -50.31 16.12 12.42
N HIS A 884 -51.10 16.74 11.53
CA HIS A 884 -52.56 16.79 11.67
C HIS A 884 -53.22 15.39 11.57
N HIS A 885 -52.68 14.51 10.73
CA HIS A 885 -53.12 13.11 10.66
C HIS A 885 -52.78 12.33 11.94
N HIS A 886 -51.60 12.57 12.53
CA HIS A 886 -51.22 11.95 13.80
C HIS A 886 -52.07 12.42 14.99
N LEU A 887 -52.47 13.70 15.01
CA LEU A 887 -53.20 14.30 16.14
C LEU A 887 -54.69 13.92 16.21
N ASN A 888 -55.34 13.60 15.09
CA ASN A 888 -56.76 13.23 15.07
C ASN A 888 -57.07 11.82 15.64
N GLY A 889 -56.05 11.00 15.92
CA GLY A 889 -56.21 9.60 16.35
C GLY A 889 -56.72 9.35 17.78
N LYS A 890 -56.80 10.36 18.66
CA LYS A 890 -57.14 10.17 20.10
C LYS A 890 -58.26 11.09 20.59
N LYS A 891 -59.39 10.51 20.99
CA LYS A 891 -60.57 11.24 21.52
C LYS A 891 -60.39 11.68 22.98
N LYS A 892 -60.40 13.01 23.18
CA LYS A 892 -60.93 13.77 24.34
C LYS A 892 -60.68 13.27 25.77
N SER A 893 -59.84 14.02 26.50
CA SER A 893 -60.18 14.53 27.86
C SER A 893 -59.48 15.88 28.08
N PRO A 894 -60.09 16.89 28.75
CA PRO A 894 -59.59 18.28 28.68
C PRO A 894 -58.93 18.78 29.97
N HIS A 895 -57.82 19.52 29.86
CA HIS A 895 -57.49 20.70 30.69
C HIS A 895 -56.45 21.59 29.97
N GLY A 896 -56.40 22.90 30.32
CA GLY A 896 -55.89 23.95 29.43
C GLY A 896 -54.39 24.26 29.52
N LYS A 897 -53.75 24.50 28.36
CA LYS A 897 -52.38 25.04 28.28
C LYS A 897 -52.35 26.55 28.54
N LYS A 898 -51.51 27.01 29.48
CA LYS A 898 -50.97 28.39 29.48
C LYS A 898 -49.58 28.35 28.86
N GLY A 899 -49.38 29.11 27.79
CA GLY A 899 -48.17 29.03 26.95
C GLY A 899 -46.99 29.88 27.42
N LEU A 900 -45.82 29.47 26.93
CA LEU A 900 -44.43 29.97 26.88
C LEU A 900 -44.12 31.49 26.98
N LYS A 901 -45.04 32.39 27.35
CA LYS A 901 -44.80 33.85 27.47
C LYS A 901 -44.19 34.30 28.82
N SER A 902 -43.90 33.39 29.73
CA SER A 902 -43.23 33.68 31.02
C SER A 902 -41.70 33.60 30.93
N LEU A 903 -41.13 32.57 30.31
CA LEU A 903 -39.69 32.30 30.33
C LEU A 903 -38.84 33.45 29.75
N VAL A 904 -39.28 34.03 28.63
CA VAL A 904 -38.59 35.12 27.91
C VAL A 904 -38.47 36.41 28.75
N LYS A 905 -39.21 36.55 29.86
CA LYS A 905 -39.11 37.71 30.76
C LYS A 905 -38.04 37.59 31.87
N SER A 906 -37.40 36.43 32.04
CA SER A 906 -36.41 36.22 33.11
C SER A 906 -34.96 36.52 32.70
N CYS A 907 -34.62 36.40 31.41
CA CYS A 907 -33.23 36.46 30.94
C CYS A 907 -32.70 37.87 30.60
N VAL A 908 -33.47 38.94 30.82
CA VAL A 908 -33.08 40.32 30.43
C VAL A 908 -33.37 41.32 31.57
N LYS A 909 -32.65 41.19 32.70
CA LYS A 909 -32.43 42.23 33.73
C LYS A 909 -31.54 41.74 34.89
N ALA A 910 -30.21 41.81 34.76
CA ALA A 910 -29.27 41.59 35.87
C ALA A 910 -27.81 42.09 35.61
N THR A 911 -27.62 43.38 35.30
CA THR A 911 -26.28 44.02 35.32
C THR A 911 -26.36 45.44 35.88
N HIS A 912 -25.35 45.86 36.66
CA HIS A 912 -25.24 47.12 37.43
C HIS A 912 -26.26 47.26 38.59
N LEU A 913 -26.01 47.88 39.76
CA LEU A 913 -24.87 48.43 40.54
C LEU A 913 -25.44 48.61 41.99
N SER A 914 -24.74 48.73 43.14
CA SER A 914 -23.33 48.64 43.58
C SER A 914 -23.27 48.80 45.13
N LYS A 915 -22.08 48.70 45.76
CA LYS A 915 -21.75 48.99 47.18
C LYS A 915 -22.20 47.88 48.15
N THR A 916 -21.34 47.41 49.05
CA THR A 916 -20.43 48.18 49.92
C THR A 916 -18.97 48.13 49.49
#